data_AF-A0A151X0Y2-F1
#
_entry.id   AF-A0A151X0Y2-F1
#
_cell.length_a   1.000
_cell.length_b   1.000
_cell.length_c   1.000
_cell.angle_alpha   90.00
_cell.angle_beta   90.00
_cell.angle_gamma   90.00
#
_symmetry.space_group_name_H-M   'P 1'
#
loop_
_entity.id
_entity.type
_entity.pdbx_description
1 polymer ?
#
loop_
_entity_poly.entity_id
_entity_poly.type
_entity_poly.pdbx_seq_one_letter_code
_entity_poly.pdbx_strand_id
1 'polypeptide(L)'
;MKEKKRTSPFPSHLKNFARSLHFHSPAAYEMVRRSFLKCLPCVETLNSWNCSKNYKPGISEEIIEHVSQIVQNELKNGKKCVFNLTFDEMYIKKFAFYCKISHKWKGLVDLGGQLKECDEKGNNKKASKSLVFMLVNINGNFKTPVAYYLSDSLTGDNKSILLKDLLIKLHEKKIDVVSVTFDGDESNEKACKLLNANFDVSNEKTFKPFFPHPTTHKPVYVFFDACHMLKLVRNYFAQKGPIIYNGKEYIDWNFIRKINDIQYEEEMHCACKIRNRHVNFYNEKMKVFLAAQVLSSSTSFALQFLEHDINNVNFKGASSTAKFCKVFNDIFDVLNAKNKFCKSPGKNGITEKMLPELKQKIDEWIDYIKKLEVNVTIKPRNSNKQKENINDKCNIINIVRKPVITATTVKTGFVGFIICLTNLYSLCESFFKERIVDYVLSYKLSQDHVEMFFALIRRMNGFSNNPTTVQFESAYKKLLLNNMNVTVPTTANCTPQDETFIISHINDASMLLQTNVEKQNKNTVQSSKENQKKKRIRAPRPSKMSSFPINEFLHSNYSVLELDYSKKDAWIDSEYLDEVIKHTAGAVVHSIRKKIHCTKCLDMLYSKPSNKSKLTTLKNRGGLTFASDDVNFICHYGEKIFKTVQTRIIDTKH
;
A
#
# COMPACT_ATOMS: atom_id res chain seq x y z
N MET A 1 14.43 -42.37 11.07
CA MET A 1 15.05 -41.37 11.99
C MET A 1 15.67 -42.02 13.23
N LYS A 2 16.13 -43.29 13.18
CA LYS A 2 16.62 -44.04 14.36
C LYS A 2 18.14 -44.21 14.48
N GLU A 3 18.95 -43.59 13.61
CA GLU A 3 20.42 -43.75 13.66
C GLU A 3 21.19 -42.46 13.34
N LYS A 4 20.84 -41.34 13.99
CA LYS A 4 21.72 -40.18 13.90
C LYS A 4 22.84 -40.33 14.94
N LYS A 5 24.06 -40.65 14.52
CA LYS A 5 25.27 -40.54 15.37
C LYS A 5 25.24 -39.14 16.02
N ARG A 6 25.34 -39.08 17.37
CA ARG A 6 25.18 -37.86 18.19
C ARG A 6 26.05 -36.68 17.76
N THR A 7 27.12 -36.92 16.99
CA THR A 7 28.12 -35.94 16.55
C THR A 7 28.02 -35.52 15.08
N SER A 8 27.10 -36.08 14.30
CA SER A 8 26.99 -35.74 12.86
C SER A 8 26.41 -34.33 12.63
N PRO A 9 27.02 -33.51 11.75
CA PRO A 9 26.53 -32.17 11.46
C PRO A 9 25.12 -32.21 10.87
N PHE A 10 24.30 -31.19 11.18
CA PHE A 10 22.96 -31.07 10.59
C PHE A 10 23.05 -30.74 9.09
N PRO A 11 22.31 -31.45 8.23
CA PRO A 11 22.21 -31.11 6.80
C PRO A 11 21.69 -29.69 6.57
N SER A 12 22.15 -29.03 5.51
CA SER A 12 21.80 -27.64 5.18
C SER A 12 20.28 -27.40 5.09
N HIS A 13 19.54 -28.31 4.46
CA HIS A 13 18.08 -28.23 4.35
C HIS A 13 17.41 -28.26 5.74
N LEU A 14 17.92 -29.09 6.67
CA LEU A 14 17.39 -29.21 8.02
C LEU A 14 17.74 -27.99 8.87
N LYS A 15 18.92 -27.39 8.66
CA LYS A 15 19.29 -26.10 9.26
C LYS A 15 18.30 -25.01 8.85
N ASN A 16 18.01 -24.92 7.55
CA ASN A 16 17.09 -23.94 6.99
C ASN A 16 15.66 -24.15 7.51
N PHE A 17 15.16 -25.39 7.47
CA PHE A 17 13.86 -25.74 8.03
C PHE A 17 13.75 -25.39 9.51
N ALA A 18 14.76 -25.75 10.31
CA ALA A 18 14.78 -25.46 11.74
C ALA A 18 14.75 -23.95 12.03
N ARG A 19 15.53 -23.15 11.29
CA ARG A 19 15.53 -21.69 11.40
C ARG A 19 14.18 -21.09 10.99
N SER A 20 13.59 -21.54 9.88
CA SER A 20 12.29 -21.08 9.39
C SER A 20 11.14 -21.43 10.34
N LEU A 21 11.12 -22.66 10.87
CA LEU A 21 10.09 -23.08 11.82
C LEU A 21 10.21 -22.30 13.13
N HIS A 22 11.42 -22.17 13.67
CA HIS A 22 11.68 -21.35 14.86
C HIS A 22 11.32 -19.88 14.62
N PHE A 23 11.53 -19.38 13.41
CA PHE A 23 11.13 -18.04 13.02
C PHE A 23 9.60 -17.86 13.02
N HIS A 24 8.85 -18.81 12.47
CA HIS A 24 7.39 -18.70 12.41
C HIS A 24 6.72 -18.88 13.77
N SER A 25 7.21 -19.82 14.58
CA SER A 25 6.72 -20.04 15.93
C SER A 25 7.74 -20.82 16.77
N PRO A 26 8.41 -20.18 17.74
CA PRO A 26 9.27 -20.87 18.70
C PRO A 26 8.53 -21.95 19.48
N ALA A 27 7.24 -21.74 19.78
CA ALA A 27 6.40 -22.72 20.45
C ALA A 27 6.16 -23.97 19.57
N ALA A 28 5.83 -23.77 18.29
CA ALA A 28 5.68 -24.89 17.36
C ALA A 28 7.02 -25.61 17.13
N TYR A 29 8.12 -24.87 17.05
CA TYR A 29 9.46 -25.44 16.97
C TYR A 29 9.77 -26.36 18.14
N GLU A 30 9.53 -25.90 19.36
CA GLU A 30 9.76 -26.69 20.57
C GLU A 30 8.82 -27.91 20.65
N MET A 31 7.56 -27.76 20.23
CA MET A 31 6.62 -28.87 20.12
C MET A 31 7.10 -29.93 19.13
N VAL A 32 7.50 -29.55 17.92
CA VAL A 32 8.03 -30.47 16.89
C VAL A 32 9.31 -31.12 17.41
N ARG A 33 10.21 -30.34 18.02
CA ARG A 33 11.45 -30.87 18.59
C ARG A 33 11.19 -31.92 19.67
N ARG A 34 10.22 -31.70 20.56
CA ARG A 34 9.84 -32.67 21.61
C ARG A 34 9.15 -33.90 21.01
N SER A 35 8.29 -33.71 20.01
CA SER A 35 7.47 -34.77 19.41
C SER A 35 8.29 -35.73 18.53
N PHE A 36 9.33 -35.22 17.86
CA PHE A 36 10.12 -36.01 16.91
C PHE A 36 11.54 -36.30 17.42
N LEU A 37 11.67 -36.86 18.64
CA LEU A 37 12.93 -37.35 19.23
C LEU A 37 14.10 -36.34 19.20
N LYS A 38 13.82 -35.04 19.34
CA LYS A 38 14.83 -33.96 19.24
C LYS A 38 15.64 -34.00 17.93
N CYS A 39 15.00 -34.43 16.84
CA CYS A 39 15.60 -34.41 15.50
C CYS A 39 15.97 -33.01 15.02
N LEU A 40 15.35 -31.98 15.60
CA LEU A 40 15.67 -30.58 15.42
C LEU A 40 16.72 -30.12 16.44
N PRO A 41 17.66 -29.24 16.04
CA PRO A 41 18.71 -28.71 16.91
C PRO A 41 18.15 -28.03 18.16
N CYS A 42 18.93 -27.95 19.24
CA CYS A 42 18.54 -27.10 20.36
C CYS A 42 18.64 -25.61 19.98
N VAL A 43 17.98 -24.75 20.75
CA VAL A 43 17.93 -23.30 20.49
C VAL A 43 19.33 -22.69 20.59
N GLU A 44 20.20 -23.20 21.46
CA GLU A 44 21.60 -22.79 21.59
C GLU A 44 22.38 -23.09 20.31
N THR A 45 22.17 -24.27 19.72
CA THR A 45 22.78 -24.64 18.44
C THR A 45 22.27 -23.74 17.31
N LEU A 46 20.96 -23.47 17.25
CA LEU A 46 20.39 -22.50 16.30
C LEU A 46 21.00 -21.10 16.47
N ASN A 47 21.12 -20.64 17.72
CA ASN A 47 21.72 -19.35 18.04
C ASN A 47 23.19 -19.30 17.64
N SER A 48 23.97 -20.37 17.86
CA SER A 48 25.37 -20.45 17.42
C SER A 48 25.50 -20.29 15.91
N TRP A 49 24.62 -20.93 15.14
CA TRP A 49 24.60 -20.78 13.68
C TRP A 49 24.24 -19.37 13.26
N ASN A 50 23.37 -18.70 14.00
CA ASN A 50 23.07 -17.30 13.74
C ASN A 50 24.28 -16.42 14.10
N CYS A 51 24.92 -16.65 15.24
CA CYS A 51 26.07 -15.88 15.73
C CYS A 51 27.26 -15.82 14.76
N SER A 52 27.42 -16.81 13.87
CA SER A 52 28.53 -16.87 12.91
C SER A 52 28.68 -15.66 11.96
N LYS A 53 27.61 -14.92 11.66
CA LYS A 53 27.64 -13.74 10.76
C LYS A 53 27.41 -12.42 11.49
N ASN A 54 28.09 -11.35 11.07
CA ASN A 54 28.08 -10.07 11.79
C ASN A 54 27.29 -9.00 11.03
N TYR A 55 25.99 -8.91 11.30
CA TYR A 55 25.16 -7.81 10.79
C TYR A 55 25.11 -6.69 11.84
N LYS A 56 26.20 -5.91 11.93
CA LYS A 56 26.28 -4.72 12.80
C LYS A 56 25.60 -3.52 12.13
N PRO A 57 25.26 -2.45 12.89
CA PRO A 57 24.84 -1.19 12.31
C PRO A 57 25.93 -0.65 11.38
N GLY A 58 25.52 0.05 10.33
CA GLY A 58 26.34 0.47 9.20
C GLY A 58 25.94 -0.21 7.89
N ILE A 59 26.84 -0.12 6.91
CA ILE A 59 26.69 -0.75 5.59
C ILE A 59 27.08 -2.22 5.67
N SER A 60 26.25 -3.10 5.12
CA SER A 60 26.48 -4.54 5.12
C SER A 60 27.25 -4.99 3.88
N GLU A 61 28.57 -5.04 4.00
CA GLU A 61 29.47 -5.47 2.91
C GLU A 61 29.16 -6.88 2.41
N GLU A 62 28.86 -7.81 3.33
CA GLU A 62 28.47 -9.17 2.96
C GLU A 62 27.28 -9.13 1.97
N ILE A 63 26.17 -8.48 2.35
CA ILE A 63 24.96 -8.45 1.52
C ILE A 63 25.23 -7.80 0.17
N ILE A 64 25.98 -6.69 0.16
CA ILE A 64 26.32 -5.99 -1.08
C ILE A 64 27.16 -6.89 -2.00
N GLU A 65 28.12 -7.65 -1.46
CA GLU A 65 28.92 -8.61 -2.24
C GLU A 65 28.03 -9.69 -2.87
N HIS A 66 27.09 -10.24 -2.11
CA HIS A 66 26.14 -11.22 -2.64
C HIS A 66 25.24 -10.64 -3.74
N VAL A 67 24.74 -9.41 -3.57
CA VAL A 67 23.98 -8.73 -4.62
C VAL A 67 24.85 -8.50 -5.85
N SER A 68 26.13 -8.11 -5.68
CA SER A 68 27.07 -7.96 -6.78
C SER A 68 27.24 -9.25 -7.57
N GLN A 69 27.35 -10.40 -6.91
CA GLN A 69 27.42 -11.70 -7.58
C GLN A 69 26.16 -12.00 -8.41
N ILE A 70 24.97 -11.70 -7.87
CA ILE A 70 23.71 -11.84 -8.62
C ILE A 70 23.71 -10.93 -9.85
N VAL A 71 24.08 -9.66 -9.69
CA VAL A 71 24.13 -8.68 -10.79
C VAL A 71 25.11 -9.12 -11.87
N GLN A 72 26.29 -9.62 -11.50
CA GLN A 72 27.28 -10.13 -12.45
C GLN A 72 26.79 -11.37 -13.21
N ASN A 73 26.07 -12.28 -12.54
CA ASN A 73 25.49 -13.46 -13.18
C ASN A 73 24.38 -13.10 -14.17
N GLU A 74 23.50 -12.17 -13.82
CA GLU A 74 22.48 -11.67 -14.74
C GLU A 74 23.11 -10.91 -15.92
N LEU A 75 24.19 -10.16 -15.68
CA LEU A 75 24.93 -9.47 -16.73
C LEU A 75 25.55 -10.44 -17.74
N LYS A 76 26.08 -11.59 -17.28
CA LYS A 76 26.55 -12.68 -18.16
C LYS A 76 25.43 -13.26 -19.02
N ASN A 77 24.19 -13.24 -18.52
CA ASN A 77 23.00 -13.64 -19.27
C ASN A 77 22.43 -12.51 -20.16
N GLY A 78 23.17 -11.40 -20.34
CA GLY A 78 22.76 -10.26 -21.15
C GLY A 78 21.72 -9.35 -20.49
N LYS A 79 21.47 -9.48 -19.18
CA LYS A 79 20.46 -8.70 -18.45
C LYS A 79 21.12 -7.71 -17.50
N LYS A 80 20.90 -6.41 -17.72
CA LYS A 80 21.32 -5.35 -16.81
C LYS A 80 20.33 -5.23 -15.66
N CYS A 81 20.77 -5.37 -14.40
CA CYS A 81 19.93 -5.14 -13.23
C CYS A 81 19.96 -3.66 -12.80
N VAL A 82 18.80 -3.08 -12.48
CA VAL A 82 18.67 -1.71 -11.97
C VAL A 82 17.84 -1.67 -10.69
N PHE A 83 18.21 -0.77 -9.79
CA PHE A 83 17.70 -0.78 -8.42
C PHE A 83 17.12 0.56 -7.96
N ASN A 84 16.09 0.45 -7.14
CA ASN A 84 15.59 1.51 -6.29
C ASN A 84 16.16 1.35 -4.88
N LEU A 85 16.62 2.43 -4.28
CA LEU A 85 17.05 2.47 -2.89
C LEU A 85 15.96 3.14 -2.04
N THR A 86 15.19 2.35 -1.29
CA THR A 86 14.17 2.89 -0.40
C THR A 86 14.65 2.92 1.05
N PHE A 87 14.33 3.96 1.80
CA PHE A 87 14.69 4.03 3.20
C PHE A 87 13.62 4.68 4.07
N ASP A 88 13.60 4.28 5.34
CA ASP A 88 12.67 4.78 6.35
C ASP A 88 13.20 4.52 7.76
N GLU A 89 12.62 5.21 8.75
CA GLU A 89 12.92 5.08 10.17
C GLU A 89 11.82 4.31 10.91
N MET A 90 12.22 3.34 11.73
CA MET A 90 11.33 2.67 12.67
C MET A 90 11.63 3.10 14.10
N TYR A 91 10.62 3.52 14.86
CA TYR A 91 10.76 3.72 16.30
C TYR A 91 11.12 2.42 17.02
N ILE A 92 12.06 2.53 17.95
CA ILE A 92 12.51 1.47 18.84
C ILE A 92 12.49 1.95 20.30
N LYS A 93 12.37 1.01 21.24
CA LYS A 93 12.32 1.31 22.68
C LYS A 93 13.68 1.80 23.15
N LYS A 94 13.71 3.04 23.66
CA LYS A 94 14.88 3.63 24.37
C LYS A 94 15.23 2.76 25.59
N PHE A 95 16.26 1.93 25.47
CA PHE A 95 16.73 1.08 26.55
C PHE A 95 18.22 0.78 26.37
N ALA A 96 19.03 1.21 27.33
CA ALA A 96 20.47 0.96 27.32
C ALA A 96 20.91 0.21 28.58
N PHE A 97 21.81 -0.74 28.42
CA PHE A 97 22.34 -1.58 29.49
C PHE A 97 23.78 -2.00 29.20
N TYR A 98 24.55 -2.28 30.25
CA TYR A 98 25.91 -2.81 30.12
C TYR A 98 25.85 -4.33 29.98
N CYS A 99 26.30 -4.85 28.83
CA CYS A 99 26.35 -6.28 28.58
C CYS A 99 27.67 -6.84 29.10
N LYS A 100 27.62 -7.61 30.20
CA LYS A 100 28.79 -8.24 30.83
C LYS A 100 29.55 -9.16 29.88
N ILE A 101 28.84 -9.89 29.01
CA ILE A 101 29.45 -10.86 28.07
C ILE A 101 30.28 -10.15 27.00
N SER A 102 29.78 -9.05 26.46
CA SER A 102 30.47 -8.32 25.39
C SER A 102 31.34 -7.18 25.90
N HIS A 103 31.39 -6.94 27.21
CA HIS A 103 32.03 -5.80 27.87
C HIS A 103 31.73 -4.44 27.20
N LYS A 104 30.47 -4.26 26.78
CA LYS A 104 30.03 -3.08 26.00
C LYS A 104 28.64 -2.64 26.42
N TRP A 105 28.42 -1.33 26.35
CA TRP A 105 27.07 -0.77 26.42
C TRP A 105 26.28 -1.13 25.17
N LYS A 106 25.05 -1.60 25.37
CA LYS A 106 24.07 -1.88 24.32
C LYS A 106 22.91 -0.89 24.48
N GLY A 107 22.23 -0.55 23.38
CA GLY A 107 21.12 0.41 23.41
C GLY A 107 21.47 1.86 23.12
N LEU A 108 22.71 2.12 22.74
CA LEU A 108 23.19 3.45 22.37
C LEU A 108 23.03 3.69 20.87
N VAL A 109 23.19 4.95 20.48
CA VAL A 109 23.37 5.34 19.08
C VAL A 109 24.58 4.60 18.50
N ASP A 110 24.40 4.03 17.31
CA ASP A 110 25.42 3.32 16.55
C ASP A 110 25.15 3.62 15.07
N LEU A 111 26.02 4.45 14.49
CA LEU A 111 25.93 4.93 13.12
C LEU A 111 26.94 4.23 12.22
N GLY A 112 27.42 3.05 12.63
CA GLY A 112 28.36 2.23 11.87
C GLY A 112 29.76 2.85 11.74
N GLY A 113 30.09 3.84 12.59
CA GLY A 113 31.34 4.59 12.53
C GLY A 113 31.45 5.60 11.37
N GLN A 114 30.38 5.82 10.61
CA GLN A 114 30.37 6.77 9.48
C GLN A 114 30.11 8.22 9.91
N LEU A 115 29.53 8.41 11.08
CA LEU A 115 29.22 9.70 11.68
C LEU A 115 29.63 9.70 13.15
N LYS A 116 29.72 10.89 13.76
CA LYS A 116 29.92 11.01 15.21
C LYS A 116 28.69 10.47 15.95
N GLU A 117 28.92 9.55 16.89
CA GLU A 117 27.87 8.85 17.65
C GLU A 117 27.61 9.46 19.04
N CYS A 118 28.53 10.32 19.50
CA CYS A 118 28.40 11.08 20.73
C CYS A 118 27.81 12.48 20.46
N ASP A 119 27.23 13.09 21.48
CA ASP A 119 26.87 14.50 21.41
C ASP A 119 28.09 15.43 21.45
N GLU A 120 27.86 16.73 21.29
CA GLU A 120 28.91 17.77 21.33
C GLU A 120 29.69 17.78 22.66
N LYS A 121 29.11 17.22 23.73
CA LYS A 121 29.70 17.09 25.07
C LYS A 121 30.36 15.72 25.29
N GLY A 122 30.39 14.85 24.28
CA GLY A 122 30.97 13.50 24.35
C GLY A 122 30.07 12.45 25.01
N ASN A 123 28.81 12.77 25.33
CA ASN A 123 27.90 11.81 25.98
C ASN A 123 27.26 10.87 24.97
N ASN A 124 27.12 9.62 25.40
CA ASN A 124 26.43 8.58 24.65
C ASN A 124 24.90 8.74 24.75
N LYS A 125 24.23 8.88 23.62
CA LYS A 125 22.76 8.93 23.56
C LYS A 125 22.16 7.54 23.41
N LYS A 126 20.96 7.35 23.97
CA LYS A 126 20.17 6.14 23.78
C LYS A 126 19.49 6.18 22.41
N ALA A 127 19.58 5.10 21.64
CA ALA A 127 18.89 5.02 20.37
C ALA A 127 17.37 4.91 20.57
N SER A 128 16.61 5.53 19.67
CA SER A 128 15.14 5.58 19.69
C SER A 128 14.50 5.33 18.33
N LYS A 129 15.32 5.29 17.29
CA LYS A 129 14.94 4.97 15.93
C LYS A 129 15.98 4.04 15.30
N SER A 130 15.53 3.27 14.32
CA SER A 130 16.39 2.54 13.40
C SER A 130 16.10 2.99 11.98
N LEU A 131 17.07 3.62 11.33
CA LEU A 131 17.03 3.91 9.89
C LEU A 131 17.46 2.64 9.14
N VAL A 132 16.71 2.24 8.11
CA VAL A 132 17.06 1.10 7.25
C VAL A 132 17.05 1.54 5.80
N PHE A 133 18.12 1.22 5.08
CA PHE A 133 18.20 1.32 3.63
C PHE A 133 17.97 -0.05 3.00
N MET A 134 16.98 -0.14 2.13
CA MET A 134 16.59 -1.34 1.42
C MET A 134 16.77 -1.18 -0.08
N LEU A 135 17.50 -2.10 -0.67
CA LEU A 135 17.69 -2.18 -2.11
C LEU A 135 16.57 -3.04 -2.70
N VAL A 136 15.88 -2.52 -3.71
CA VAL A 136 14.77 -3.18 -4.41
C VAL A 136 15.14 -3.28 -5.89
N ASN A 137 15.17 -4.50 -6.42
CA ASN A 137 15.41 -4.70 -7.85
C ASN A 137 14.14 -4.29 -8.63
N ILE A 138 14.27 -3.32 -9.55
CA ILE A 138 13.14 -2.79 -10.32
C ILE A 138 12.75 -3.78 -11.43
N ASN A 139 13.73 -4.36 -12.11
CA ASN A 139 13.51 -5.30 -13.22
C ASN A 139 13.69 -6.78 -12.83
N GLY A 140 13.73 -7.04 -11.52
CA GLY A 140 13.74 -8.36 -10.94
C GLY A 140 12.79 -8.49 -9.75
N ASN A 141 12.79 -9.66 -9.13
CA ASN A 141 11.86 -10.01 -8.07
C ASN A 141 12.56 -10.19 -6.72
N PHE A 142 13.60 -9.40 -6.43
CA PHE A 142 14.25 -9.46 -5.12
C PHE A 142 14.48 -8.09 -4.49
N LYS A 143 14.58 -8.11 -3.17
CA LYS A 143 14.93 -6.96 -2.33
C LYS A 143 15.76 -7.40 -1.14
N THR A 144 16.55 -6.51 -0.56
CA THR A 144 17.31 -6.80 0.67
C THR A 144 17.69 -5.51 1.39
N PRO A 145 17.66 -5.47 2.73
CA PRO A 145 18.27 -4.36 3.46
C PRO A 145 19.78 -4.41 3.26
N VAL A 146 20.40 -3.28 2.94
CA VAL A 146 21.85 -3.16 2.67
C VAL A 146 22.58 -2.33 3.71
N ALA A 147 21.86 -1.49 4.47
CA ALA A 147 22.41 -0.78 5.61
C ALA A 147 21.33 -0.52 6.66
N TYR A 148 21.73 -0.43 7.92
CA TYR A 148 20.86 0.08 8.97
C TYR A 148 21.65 0.85 10.03
N TYR A 149 21.02 1.83 10.68
CA TYR A 149 21.66 2.70 11.65
C TYR A 149 20.75 2.90 12.87
N LEU A 150 21.33 2.86 14.07
CA LEU A 150 20.61 3.08 15.31
C LEU A 150 20.83 4.53 15.75
N SER A 151 19.78 5.34 15.78
CA SER A 151 19.87 6.77 16.04
C SER A 151 18.83 7.23 17.07
N ASP A 152 19.04 8.40 17.68
CA ASP A 152 17.96 9.09 18.42
C ASP A 152 17.19 10.03 17.49
N SER A 153 17.93 10.77 16.66
CA SER A 153 17.44 11.57 15.55
C SER A 153 18.56 11.77 14.53
N LEU A 154 18.19 11.94 13.26
CA LEU A 154 19.14 12.26 12.19
C LEU A 154 18.67 13.52 11.46
N THR A 155 19.56 14.50 11.33
CA THR A 155 19.34 15.68 10.50
C THR A 155 19.41 15.32 9.03
N GLY A 156 18.89 16.19 8.16
CA GLY A 156 19.03 16.01 6.70
C GLY A 156 20.50 15.98 6.26
N ASP A 157 21.38 16.71 6.95
CA ASP A 157 22.82 16.72 6.69
C ASP A 157 23.43 15.34 6.94
N ASN A 158 23.15 14.74 8.11
CA ASN A 158 23.62 13.39 8.44
C ASN A 158 23.06 12.35 7.46
N LYS A 159 21.78 12.42 7.12
CA LYS A 159 21.17 11.51 6.14
C LYS A 159 21.79 11.64 4.75
N SER A 160 22.14 12.86 4.32
CA SER A 160 22.80 13.09 3.03
C SER A 160 24.17 12.40 2.96
N ILE A 161 24.93 12.43 4.07
CA ILE A 161 26.24 11.78 4.16
C ILE A 161 26.08 10.26 4.07
N LEU A 162 25.16 9.67 4.86
CA LEU A 162 24.91 8.23 4.85
C LEU A 162 24.42 7.74 3.47
N LEU A 163 23.51 8.49 2.84
CA LEU A 163 23.00 8.18 1.51
C LEU A 163 24.11 8.26 0.46
N LYS A 164 24.94 9.31 0.51
CA LYS A 164 26.08 9.48 -0.41
C LYS A 164 27.09 8.35 -0.29
N ASP A 165 27.50 8.02 0.94
CA ASP A 165 28.44 6.92 1.23
C ASP A 165 27.91 5.58 0.69
N LEU A 166 26.64 5.27 0.95
CA LEU A 166 26.01 4.06 0.46
C LEU A 166 25.94 3.99 -1.07
N LEU A 167 25.59 5.09 -1.75
CA LEU A 167 25.57 5.13 -3.22
C LEU A 167 26.96 4.89 -3.83
N ILE A 168 28.02 5.45 -3.23
CA ILE A 168 29.40 5.22 -3.67
C ILE A 168 29.74 3.73 -3.54
N LYS A 169 29.50 3.12 -2.37
CA LYS A 169 29.80 1.71 -2.14
C LYS A 169 29.02 0.75 -3.05
N LEU A 170 27.74 1.03 -3.29
CA LEU A 170 26.93 0.22 -4.22
C LEU A 170 27.50 0.31 -5.65
N HIS A 171 27.90 1.51 -6.08
CA HIS A 171 28.50 1.71 -7.39
C HIS A 171 29.84 0.98 -7.56
N GLU A 172 30.73 1.01 -6.56
CA GLU A 172 32.00 0.26 -6.55
C GLU A 172 31.78 -1.24 -6.81
N LYS A 173 30.65 -1.77 -6.34
CA LYS A 173 30.23 -3.17 -6.50
C LYS A 173 29.37 -3.41 -7.75
N LYS A 174 29.35 -2.46 -8.69
CA LYS A 174 28.62 -2.50 -9.97
C LYS A 174 27.10 -2.64 -9.81
N ILE A 175 26.54 -2.16 -8.71
CA ILE A 175 25.09 -2.13 -8.47
C ILE A 175 24.57 -0.77 -8.94
N ASP A 176 23.72 -0.76 -9.96
CA ASP A 176 23.19 0.46 -10.59
C ASP A 176 21.93 0.95 -9.86
N VAL A 177 22.09 1.96 -9.00
CA VAL A 177 20.98 2.61 -8.29
C VAL A 177 20.51 3.82 -9.09
N VAL A 178 19.30 3.72 -9.62
CA VAL A 178 18.71 4.73 -10.53
C VAL A 178 17.68 5.61 -9.85
N SER A 179 17.18 5.20 -8.69
CA SER A 179 16.20 5.97 -7.93
C SER A 179 16.33 5.78 -6.42
N VAL A 180 15.80 6.75 -5.69
CA VAL A 180 15.71 6.74 -4.22
C VAL A 180 14.28 7.05 -3.80
N THR A 181 13.73 6.27 -2.86
CA THR A 181 12.37 6.48 -2.32
C THR A 181 12.36 6.66 -0.80
N PHE A 182 11.65 7.67 -0.32
CA PHE A 182 11.42 7.92 1.11
C PHE A 182 10.06 8.59 1.34
N ASP A 183 9.73 8.87 2.60
CA ASP A 183 8.46 9.46 2.99
C ASP A 183 8.41 10.98 2.73
N GLY A 184 7.49 11.70 3.38
CA GLY A 184 7.31 13.13 3.18
C GLY A 184 8.05 13.99 4.21
N ASP A 185 9.03 13.43 4.92
CA ASP A 185 9.72 14.12 6.01
C ASP A 185 10.71 15.17 5.50
N GLU A 186 10.72 16.34 6.14
CA GLU A 186 11.56 17.48 5.76
C GLU A 186 13.06 17.16 5.83
N SER A 187 13.49 16.29 6.76
CA SER A 187 14.90 15.88 6.85
C SER A 187 15.34 15.06 5.65
N ASN A 188 14.45 14.22 5.10
CA ASN A 188 14.74 13.41 3.91
C ASN A 188 14.77 14.29 2.65
N GLU A 189 13.84 15.25 2.56
CA GLU A 189 13.85 16.27 1.50
C GLU A 189 15.15 17.09 1.54
N LYS A 190 15.57 17.57 2.72
CA LYS A 190 16.82 18.30 2.91
C LYS A 190 18.03 17.46 2.49
N ALA A 191 18.04 16.16 2.82
CA ALA A 191 19.14 15.27 2.45
C ALA A 191 19.35 15.21 0.93
N CYS A 192 18.27 15.10 0.15
CA CYS A 192 18.37 15.09 -1.31
C CYS A 192 18.71 16.46 -1.89
N LYS A 193 18.24 17.56 -1.28
CA LYS A 193 18.65 18.92 -1.68
C LYS A 193 20.15 19.15 -1.51
N LEU A 194 20.75 18.64 -0.44
CA LEU A 194 22.20 18.68 -0.21
C LEU A 194 22.99 17.86 -1.24
N LEU A 195 22.34 16.92 -1.94
CA LEU A 195 22.90 16.20 -3.08
C LEU A 195 22.64 16.91 -4.43
N ASN A 196 22.08 18.13 -4.41
CA ASN A 196 21.71 18.96 -5.57
C ASN A 196 20.40 18.56 -6.28
N ALA A 197 19.45 17.94 -5.57
CA ALA A 197 18.06 17.90 -6.03
C ALA A 197 17.36 19.24 -5.79
N ASN A 198 16.43 19.62 -6.67
CA ASN A 198 15.56 20.77 -6.50
C ASN A 198 14.09 20.40 -6.68
N PHE A 199 13.34 20.58 -5.60
CA PHE A 199 11.91 20.25 -5.51
C PHE A 199 10.99 21.48 -5.66
N ASP A 200 11.54 22.64 -6.03
CA ASP A 200 10.75 23.84 -6.26
C ASP A 200 10.00 23.76 -7.60
N VAL A 201 8.74 23.32 -7.52
CA VAL A 201 7.84 23.21 -8.67
C VAL A 201 7.48 24.58 -9.26
N SER A 202 7.59 25.67 -8.48
CA SER A 202 7.19 27.00 -8.95
C SER A 202 8.09 27.54 -10.05
N ASN A 203 9.34 27.07 -10.13
CA ASN A 203 10.32 27.48 -11.13
C ASN A 203 10.76 26.29 -11.99
N GLU A 204 10.08 26.12 -13.12
CA GLU A 204 10.29 25.00 -14.07
C GLU A 204 11.73 24.89 -14.57
N LYS A 205 12.46 26.01 -14.71
CA LYS A 205 13.86 25.98 -15.16
C LYS A 205 14.80 25.35 -14.14
N THR A 206 14.47 25.49 -12.86
CA THR A 206 15.29 24.98 -11.75
C THR A 206 14.75 23.68 -11.17
N PHE A 207 13.49 23.35 -11.44
CA PHE A 207 12.83 22.14 -10.96
C PHE A 207 13.57 20.92 -11.50
N LYS A 208 14.30 20.26 -10.59
CA LYS A 208 15.17 19.14 -10.88
C LYS A 208 14.95 18.09 -9.80
N PRO A 209 13.86 17.31 -9.88
CA PRO A 209 13.48 16.35 -8.84
C PRO A 209 14.41 15.12 -8.76
N PHE A 210 15.66 15.23 -9.19
CA PHE A 210 16.69 14.21 -9.17
C PHE A 210 18.02 14.85 -8.82
N PHE A 211 18.97 14.06 -8.33
CA PHE A 211 20.33 14.53 -8.08
C PHE A 211 21.35 13.73 -8.90
N PRO A 212 22.51 14.30 -9.25
CA PRO A 212 23.57 13.54 -9.91
C PRO A 212 24.17 12.52 -8.96
N HIS A 213 24.32 11.28 -9.41
CA HIS A 213 25.01 10.23 -8.67
C HIS A 213 26.43 10.69 -8.28
N PRO A 214 26.90 10.43 -7.04
CA PRO A 214 28.17 10.97 -6.55
C PRO A 214 29.40 10.54 -7.38
N THR A 215 29.37 9.33 -7.95
CA THR A 215 30.45 8.81 -8.81
C THR A 215 30.21 8.97 -10.32
N THR A 216 29.04 8.55 -10.84
CA THR A 216 28.79 8.51 -12.29
C THR A 216 28.19 9.78 -12.86
N HIS A 217 27.73 10.70 -12.01
CA HIS A 217 26.95 11.89 -12.37
C HIS A 217 25.64 11.63 -13.13
N LYS A 218 25.25 10.36 -13.35
CA LYS A 218 23.95 9.99 -13.90
C LYS A 218 22.81 10.42 -12.95
N PRO A 219 21.62 10.73 -13.46
CA PRO A 219 20.50 11.13 -12.62
C PRO A 219 20.06 9.99 -11.69
N VAL A 220 19.93 10.29 -10.41
CA VAL A 220 19.25 9.46 -9.40
C VAL A 220 17.90 10.11 -9.10
N TYR A 221 16.84 9.50 -9.61
CA TYR A 221 15.48 10.04 -9.53
C TYR A 221 14.90 9.89 -8.12
N VAL A 222 14.28 10.95 -7.58
CA VAL A 222 13.72 10.94 -6.22
C VAL A 222 12.22 10.66 -6.25
N PHE A 223 11.77 9.69 -5.47
CA PHE A 223 10.36 9.38 -5.30
C PHE A 223 9.94 9.60 -3.85
N PHE A 224 8.80 10.25 -3.69
CA PHE A 224 8.11 10.34 -2.40
C PHE A 224 7.11 9.19 -2.35
N ASP A 225 6.93 8.59 -1.18
CA ASP A 225 5.97 7.50 -1.04
C ASP A 225 4.56 7.96 -1.40
N ALA A 226 4.02 7.41 -2.50
CA ALA A 226 2.70 7.76 -3.02
C ALA A 226 1.59 7.44 -2.00
N CYS A 227 1.74 6.38 -1.20
CA CYS A 227 0.82 6.02 -0.13
C CYS A 227 0.75 7.12 0.93
N HIS A 228 1.92 7.66 1.33
CA HIS A 228 2.02 8.80 2.22
C HIS A 228 1.48 10.09 1.61
N MET A 229 1.82 10.40 0.35
CA MET A 229 1.31 11.60 -0.33
C MET A 229 -0.22 11.60 -0.40
N LEU A 230 -0.83 10.44 -0.70
CA LEU A 230 -2.28 10.29 -0.72
C LEU A 230 -2.92 10.54 0.66
N LYS A 231 -2.28 10.06 1.74
CA LYS A 231 -2.71 10.35 3.11
C LYS A 231 -2.67 11.85 3.40
N LEU A 232 -1.60 12.55 3.02
CA LEU A 232 -1.47 13.99 3.25
C LEU A 232 -2.56 14.78 2.50
N VAL A 233 -2.80 14.45 1.23
CA VAL A 233 -3.87 15.07 0.43
C VAL A 233 -5.25 14.82 1.06
N ARG A 234 -5.57 13.57 1.42
CA ARG A 234 -6.83 13.24 2.11
C ARG A 234 -6.98 14.00 3.41
N ASN A 235 -5.93 14.04 4.24
CA ASN A 235 -5.96 14.68 5.54
C ASN A 235 -6.24 16.19 5.41
N TYR A 236 -5.63 16.84 4.42
CA TYR A 236 -5.92 18.23 4.12
C TYR A 236 -7.36 18.41 3.64
N PHE A 237 -7.76 17.65 2.62
CA PHE A 237 -9.11 17.68 2.04
C PHE A 237 -10.20 17.56 3.12
N ALA A 238 -10.02 16.64 4.09
CA ALA A 238 -11.01 16.41 5.13
C ALA A 238 -11.01 17.41 6.29
N GLN A 239 -9.82 17.88 6.72
CA GLN A 239 -9.67 18.63 7.97
C GLN A 239 -9.56 20.15 7.76
N LYS A 240 -9.04 20.57 6.61
CA LYS A 240 -8.66 21.96 6.33
C LYS A 240 -9.20 22.49 5.00
N GLY A 241 -9.96 21.67 4.27
CA GLY A 241 -10.69 22.13 3.10
C GLY A 241 -11.68 23.27 3.43
N PRO A 242 -12.29 23.88 2.42
CA PRO A 242 -12.33 23.45 1.03
C PRO A 242 -11.03 23.71 0.25
N ILE A 243 -10.75 22.85 -0.72
CA ILE A 243 -9.77 23.14 -1.79
C ILE A 243 -10.55 23.87 -2.90
N ILE A 244 -9.91 24.81 -3.60
CA ILE A 244 -10.57 25.55 -4.66
C ILE A 244 -9.80 25.36 -5.96
N TYR A 245 -10.48 24.98 -7.03
CA TYR A 245 -9.91 24.84 -8.35
C TYR A 245 -10.19 26.11 -9.19
N ASN A 246 -9.14 26.64 -9.82
CA ASN A 246 -9.21 27.71 -10.82
C ASN A 246 -10.07 28.93 -10.40
N GLY A 247 -9.88 29.45 -9.19
CA GLY A 247 -10.62 30.62 -8.71
C GLY A 247 -12.06 30.34 -8.20
N LYS A 248 -12.78 29.36 -8.75
CA LYS A 248 -14.25 29.34 -8.67
C LYS A 248 -14.86 28.03 -8.16
N GLU A 249 -14.20 26.91 -8.38
CA GLU A 249 -14.79 25.59 -8.15
C GLU A 249 -14.39 25.04 -6.79
N TYR A 250 -15.37 24.75 -5.92
CA TYR A 250 -15.11 24.26 -4.57
C TYR A 250 -15.06 22.75 -4.52
N ILE A 251 -14.01 22.22 -3.89
CA ILE A 251 -13.81 20.81 -3.58
C ILE A 251 -14.01 20.65 -2.06
N ASP A 252 -15.13 20.06 -1.68
CA ASP A 252 -15.61 20.06 -0.30
C ASP A 252 -15.80 18.64 0.24
N TRP A 253 -15.23 18.39 1.43
CA TRP A 253 -15.38 17.14 2.17
C TRP A 253 -16.84 16.87 2.56
N ASN A 254 -17.67 17.91 2.64
CA ASN A 254 -19.08 17.77 2.99
C ASN A 254 -19.82 16.82 2.04
N PHE A 255 -19.46 16.77 0.75
CA PHE A 255 -20.05 15.80 -0.17
C PHE A 255 -19.70 14.34 0.18
N ILE A 256 -18.53 14.09 0.76
CA ILE A 256 -18.15 12.76 1.26
C ILE A 256 -18.99 12.37 2.48
N ARG A 257 -19.28 13.33 3.37
CA ARG A 257 -20.21 13.12 4.50
C ARG A 257 -21.61 12.82 3.99
N LYS A 258 -22.13 13.64 3.07
CA LYS A 258 -23.45 13.45 2.45
C LYS A 258 -23.60 12.10 1.74
N ILE A 259 -22.55 11.59 1.07
CA ILE A 259 -22.57 10.21 0.54
C ILE A 259 -22.80 9.20 1.65
N ASN A 260 -22.12 9.35 2.77
CA ASN A 260 -22.30 8.46 3.90
C ASN A 260 -23.72 8.58 4.46
N ASP A 261 -24.21 9.81 4.65
CA ASP A 261 -25.52 10.11 5.21
C ASP A 261 -26.66 9.54 4.34
N ILE A 262 -26.64 9.77 3.02
CA ILE A 262 -27.68 9.21 2.12
C ILE A 262 -27.65 7.67 2.09
N GLN A 263 -26.46 7.05 2.17
CA GLN A 263 -26.37 5.60 2.29
C GLN A 263 -26.94 5.10 3.63
N TYR A 264 -26.86 5.93 4.70
CA TYR A 264 -27.52 5.66 5.98
C TYR A 264 -29.03 5.82 5.90
N GLU A 265 -29.51 6.87 5.26
CA GLU A 265 -30.93 7.19 5.13
C GLU A 265 -31.69 6.21 4.23
N GLU A 266 -31.04 5.72 3.18
CA GLU A 266 -31.60 4.77 2.19
C GLU A 266 -31.26 3.30 2.52
N GLU A 267 -30.43 3.08 3.54
CA GLU A 267 -29.93 1.77 3.99
C GLU A 267 -29.25 0.94 2.89
N MET A 268 -28.78 1.61 1.83
CA MET A 268 -28.21 0.98 0.64
C MET A 268 -27.01 1.77 0.10
N HIS A 269 -25.97 1.06 -0.32
CA HIS A 269 -24.72 1.68 -0.77
C HIS A 269 -24.73 2.03 -2.26
N CYS A 270 -24.23 3.22 -2.61
CA CYS A 270 -24.10 3.73 -3.98
C CYS A 270 -22.93 3.06 -4.77
N ALA A 271 -22.78 1.73 -4.62
CA ALA A 271 -21.61 0.94 -5.00
C ALA A 271 -20.27 1.60 -4.57
N CYS A 272 -20.38 2.37 -3.49
CA CYS A 272 -19.44 3.09 -2.67
C CYS A 272 -18.69 2.22 -1.67
N LYS A 273 -17.39 2.43 -1.40
CA LYS A 273 -16.76 1.87 -0.18
C LYS A 273 -16.77 2.83 1.01
N ILE A 274 -17.34 4.03 0.84
CA ILE A 274 -17.43 5.03 1.90
C ILE A 274 -18.36 4.54 3.01
N ARG A 275 -17.88 4.61 4.24
CA ARG A 275 -18.58 4.26 5.50
C ARG A 275 -18.27 5.32 6.57
N ASN A 276 -18.92 5.22 7.72
CA ASN A 276 -18.65 6.05 8.89
C ASN A 276 -17.15 6.11 9.26
N ARG A 277 -16.44 4.98 9.11
CA ARG A 277 -14.99 4.89 9.35
C ARG A 277 -14.16 5.80 8.43
N HIS A 278 -14.61 6.06 7.21
CA HIS A 278 -13.94 6.94 6.24
C HIS A 278 -14.16 8.41 6.55
N VAL A 279 -15.33 8.76 7.10
CA VAL A 279 -15.67 10.12 7.53
C VAL A 279 -14.99 10.43 8.87
N ASN A 280 -15.11 9.53 9.83
CA ASN A 280 -14.61 9.66 11.21
C ASN A 280 -13.25 8.98 11.42
N PHE A 281 -12.33 9.18 10.48
CA PHE A 281 -11.06 8.46 10.41
C PHE A 281 -9.97 8.96 11.37
N TYR A 282 -10.26 9.89 12.29
CA TYR A 282 -9.24 10.63 13.06
C TYR A 282 -8.26 9.74 13.81
N ASN A 283 -8.75 8.66 14.44
CA ASN A 283 -7.92 7.67 15.14
C ASN A 283 -7.19 6.70 14.20
N GLU A 284 -7.52 6.73 12.91
CA GLU A 284 -7.00 5.84 11.87
C GLU A 284 -6.40 6.62 10.70
N LYS A 285 -5.89 7.83 10.99
CA LYS A 285 -5.30 8.77 10.03
C LYS A 285 -4.17 8.15 9.19
N MET A 286 -3.49 7.16 9.75
CA MET A 286 -2.37 6.45 9.12
C MET A 286 -2.80 5.34 8.15
N LYS A 287 -4.08 4.91 8.14
CA LYS A 287 -4.54 3.84 7.26
C LYS A 287 -4.72 4.32 5.83
N VAL A 288 -3.74 4.02 4.98
CA VAL A 288 -3.71 4.37 3.55
C VAL A 288 -4.96 3.87 2.83
N PHE A 289 -5.44 2.67 3.16
CA PHE A 289 -6.64 2.09 2.57
C PHE A 289 -7.88 2.99 2.69
N LEU A 290 -8.07 3.67 3.83
CA LEU A 290 -9.19 4.61 3.99
C LEU A 290 -9.03 5.80 3.04
N ALA A 291 -7.82 6.34 2.90
CA ALA A 291 -7.55 7.45 1.98
C ALA A 291 -7.75 7.04 0.51
N ALA A 292 -7.24 5.87 0.11
CA ALA A 292 -7.39 5.34 -1.25
C ALA A 292 -8.84 5.04 -1.63
N GLN A 293 -9.69 4.67 -0.66
CA GLN A 293 -11.11 4.46 -0.93
C GLN A 293 -11.88 5.78 -1.04
N VAL A 294 -11.50 6.80 -0.26
CA VAL A 294 -12.07 8.15 -0.40
C VAL A 294 -11.73 8.73 -1.77
N LEU A 295 -10.44 8.80 -2.10
CA LEU A 295 -9.93 9.35 -3.36
C LEU A 295 -9.94 8.27 -4.46
N SER A 296 -11.11 7.69 -4.72
CA SER A 296 -11.29 6.59 -5.67
C SER A 296 -12.18 6.97 -6.85
N SER A 297 -12.00 6.25 -7.96
CA SER A 297 -12.94 6.31 -9.10
C SER A 297 -14.38 5.98 -8.68
N SER A 298 -14.58 5.03 -7.75
CA SER A 298 -15.93 4.67 -7.28
C SER A 298 -16.62 5.80 -6.51
N THR A 299 -15.87 6.58 -5.73
CA THR A 299 -16.39 7.77 -5.04
C THR A 299 -16.72 8.87 -6.04
N SER A 300 -15.86 9.08 -7.04
CA SER A 300 -16.10 10.02 -8.13
C SER A 300 -17.41 9.71 -8.87
N PHE A 301 -17.63 8.46 -9.27
CA PHE A 301 -18.87 8.04 -9.91
C PHE A 301 -20.09 8.17 -9.01
N ALA A 302 -19.97 7.89 -7.71
CA ALA A 302 -21.08 8.09 -6.77
C ALA A 302 -21.48 9.56 -6.67
N LEU A 303 -20.52 10.49 -6.64
CA LEU A 303 -20.79 11.93 -6.64
C LEU A 303 -21.47 12.39 -7.93
N GLN A 304 -20.98 11.93 -9.09
CA GLN A 304 -21.57 12.27 -10.40
C GLN A 304 -22.99 11.70 -10.54
N PHE A 305 -23.21 10.46 -10.10
CA PHE A 305 -24.52 9.84 -10.11
C PHE A 305 -25.53 10.61 -9.24
N LEU A 306 -25.14 10.99 -8.02
CA LEU A 306 -26.02 11.73 -7.11
C LEU A 306 -26.33 13.15 -7.62
N GLU A 307 -25.37 13.80 -8.29
CA GLU A 307 -25.56 15.15 -8.83
C GLU A 307 -26.31 15.18 -10.15
N HIS A 308 -25.96 14.32 -11.13
CA HIS A 308 -26.48 14.42 -12.50
C HIS A 308 -27.58 13.41 -12.80
N ASP A 309 -27.44 12.17 -12.32
CA ASP A 309 -28.38 11.09 -12.67
C ASP A 309 -29.62 11.10 -11.78
N ILE A 310 -29.45 11.36 -10.47
CA ILE A 310 -30.51 11.50 -9.46
C ILE A 310 -30.92 12.96 -9.26
N ASN A 311 -30.09 13.92 -9.68
CA ASN A 311 -30.34 15.36 -9.53
C ASN A 311 -30.64 15.78 -8.08
N ASN A 312 -29.90 15.21 -7.12
CA ASN A 312 -30.12 15.49 -5.71
C ASN A 312 -29.57 16.88 -5.34
N VAL A 313 -30.44 17.74 -4.80
CA VAL A 313 -30.13 19.13 -4.41
C VAL A 313 -28.93 19.22 -3.45
N ASN A 314 -28.77 18.23 -2.57
CA ASN A 314 -27.65 18.19 -1.61
C ASN A 314 -26.29 17.97 -2.28
N PHE A 315 -26.26 17.53 -3.54
CA PHE A 315 -25.07 17.24 -4.31
C PHE A 315 -24.80 18.24 -5.44
N LYS A 316 -25.55 19.34 -5.51
CA LYS A 316 -25.27 20.42 -6.47
C LYS A 316 -23.85 20.98 -6.27
N GLY A 317 -23.03 20.96 -7.33
CA GLY A 317 -21.63 21.37 -7.30
C GLY A 317 -20.64 20.25 -6.91
N ALA A 318 -21.09 19.00 -6.77
CA ALA A 318 -20.22 17.88 -6.41
C ALA A 318 -19.21 17.51 -7.50
N SER A 319 -19.42 17.94 -8.74
CA SER A 319 -18.61 17.61 -9.92
C SER A 319 -17.13 17.93 -9.74
N SER A 320 -16.78 19.06 -9.14
CA SER A 320 -15.39 19.43 -8.89
C SER A 320 -14.75 18.49 -7.86
N THR A 321 -15.51 18.07 -6.83
CA THR A 321 -15.06 17.06 -5.86
C THR A 321 -14.94 15.67 -6.49
N ALA A 322 -15.83 15.32 -7.41
CA ALA A 322 -15.78 14.09 -8.18
C ALA A 322 -14.53 14.04 -9.07
N LYS A 323 -14.24 15.14 -9.78
CA LYS A 323 -13.03 15.30 -10.61
C LYS A 323 -11.77 15.18 -9.76
N PHE A 324 -11.74 15.83 -8.60
CA PHE A 324 -10.63 15.72 -7.64
C PHE A 324 -10.38 14.26 -7.22
N CYS A 325 -11.42 13.53 -6.81
CA CYS A 325 -11.29 12.11 -6.45
C CYS A 325 -10.79 11.26 -7.62
N LYS A 326 -11.23 11.54 -8.85
CA LYS A 326 -10.81 10.80 -10.05
C LYS A 326 -9.33 11.06 -10.39
N VAL A 327 -8.90 12.31 -10.39
CA VAL A 327 -7.51 12.69 -10.70
C VAL A 327 -6.54 12.01 -9.73
N PHE A 328 -6.79 12.10 -8.43
CA PHE A 328 -5.91 11.46 -7.44
C PHE A 328 -5.98 9.93 -7.46
N ASN A 329 -7.12 9.34 -7.81
CA ASN A 329 -7.21 7.89 -8.06
C ASN A 329 -6.26 7.48 -9.20
N ASP A 330 -6.32 8.18 -10.31
CA ASP A 330 -5.58 7.79 -11.52
C ASP A 330 -4.07 8.01 -11.37
N ILE A 331 -3.67 9.12 -10.75
CA ILE A 331 -2.28 9.37 -10.36
C ILE A 331 -1.79 8.25 -9.43
N PHE A 332 -2.54 7.91 -8.38
CA PHE A 332 -2.14 6.89 -7.43
C PHE A 332 -2.09 5.50 -8.08
N ASP A 333 -3.03 5.17 -8.96
CA ASP A 333 -3.05 3.90 -9.69
C ASP A 333 -1.80 3.74 -10.57
N VAL A 334 -1.39 4.80 -11.29
CA VAL A 334 -0.17 4.82 -12.12
C VAL A 334 1.10 4.73 -11.29
N LEU A 335 1.16 5.38 -10.13
CA LEU A 335 2.31 5.32 -9.21
C LEU A 335 2.36 4.01 -8.39
N ASN A 336 1.35 3.13 -8.51
CA ASN A 336 1.22 1.92 -7.72
C ASN A 336 0.87 0.68 -8.57
N ALA A 337 1.38 0.66 -9.81
CA ALA A 337 1.16 -0.43 -10.76
C ALA A 337 2.01 -1.66 -10.39
N LYS A 338 1.34 -2.82 -10.30
CA LYS A 338 1.90 -4.06 -9.73
C LYS A 338 1.95 -5.23 -10.70
N ASN A 339 1.07 -5.20 -11.71
CA ASN A 339 0.89 -6.33 -12.61
C ASN A 339 0.84 -5.82 -14.05
N LYS A 340 1.63 -6.44 -14.93
CA LYS A 340 1.65 -6.16 -16.36
C LYS A 340 0.25 -6.22 -16.99
N PHE A 341 -0.56 -7.22 -16.64
CA PHE A 341 -1.85 -7.51 -17.28
C PHE A 341 -3.08 -7.08 -16.46
N CYS A 342 -2.94 -6.05 -15.62
CA CYS A 342 -4.08 -5.57 -14.85
C CYS A 342 -5.18 -5.07 -15.79
N LYS A 343 -6.40 -5.58 -15.61
CA LYS A 343 -7.59 -5.18 -16.41
C LYS A 343 -8.05 -3.75 -16.13
N SER A 344 -7.64 -3.17 -15.00
CA SER A 344 -8.01 -1.80 -14.65
C SER A 344 -7.06 -0.81 -15.33
N PRO A 345 -7.58 0.16 -16.12
CA PRO A 345 -6.77 1.21 -16.72
C PRO A 345 -5.91 1.92 -15.69
N GLY A 346 -4.63 2.14 -15.99
CA GLY A 346 -3.68 2.83 -15.10
C GLY A 346 -3.02 1.95 -14.04
N LYS A 347 -3.50 0.71 -13.82
CA LYS A 347 -2.87 -0.25 -12.87
C LYS A 347 -1.97 -1.28 -13.55
N ASN A 348 -1.94 -1.28 -14.87
CA ASN A 348 -1.10 -2.14 -15.67
C ASN A 348 0.35 -1.63 -15.69
N GLY A 349 1.30 -2.52 -15.96
CA GLY A 349 2.69 -2.12 -16.16
C GLY A 349 2.81 -1.15 -17.33
N ILE A 350 3.61 -0.09 -17.15
CA ILE A 350 3.83 0.93 -18.16
C ILE A 350 4.68 0.32 -19.26
N THR A 351 4.29 0.48 -20.52
CA THR A 351 5.03 -0.01 -21.70
C THR A 351 5.44 1.17 -22.57
N GLU A 352 6.44 0.98 -23.43
CA GLU A 352 6.93 2.02 -24.34
C GLU A 352 5.80 2.64 -25.20
N LYS A 353 4.87 1.79 -25.69
CA LYS A 353 3.73 2.23 -26.50
C LYS A 353 2.78 3.18 -25.76
N MET A 354 2.74 3.12 -24.43
CA MET A 354 1.89 3.97 -23.60
C MET A 354 2.54 5.31 -23.24
N LEU A 355 3.84 5.50 -23.50
CA LEU A 355 4.56 6.71 -23.09
C LEU A 355 3.93 8.02 -23.59
N PRO A 356 3.50 8.16 -24.86
CA PRO A 356 2.93 9.41 -25.33
C PRO A 356 1.62 9.77 -24.60
N GLU A 357 0.73 8.80 -24.43
CA GLU A 357 -0.53 8.98 -23.69
C GLU A 357 -0.27 9.27 -22.21
N LEU A 358 0.70 8.58 -21.62
CA LEU A 358 1.11 8.80 -20.24
C LEU A 358 1.67 10.21 -20.04
N LYS A 359 2.50 10.71 -20.96
CA LYS A 359 3.04 12.07 -20.91
C LYS A 359 1.94 13.11 -20.90
N GLN A 360 1.01 12.99 -21.85
CA GLN A 360 -0.15 13.89 -21.93
C GLN A 360 -0.94 13.89 -20.62
N LYS A 361 -1.29 12.72 -20.08
CA LYS A 361 -2.02 12.60 -18.82
C LYS A 361 -1.24 13.17 -17.62
N ILE A 362 0.06 12.94 -17.55
CA ILE A 362 0.92 13.50 -16.52
C ILE A 362 0.90 15.03 -16.57
N ASP A 363 1.02 15.62 -17.76
CA ASP A 363 1.03 17.07 -17.93
C ASP A 363 -0.33 17.67 -17.55
N GLU A 364 -1.44 17.02 -17.93
CA GLU A 364 -2.81 17.39 -17.51
C GLU A 364 -2.98 17.32 -15.99
N TRP A 365 -2.48 16.26 -15.33
CA TRP A 365 -2.55 16.11 -13.88
C TRP A 365 -1.69 17.13 -13.14
N ILE A 366 -0.48 17.42 -13.63
CA ILE A 366 0.40 18.43 -13.04
C ILE A 366 -0.23 19.82 -13.17
N ASP A 367 -0.76 20.17 -14.34
CA ASP A 367 -1.48 21.43 -14.56
C ASP A 367 -2.71 21.54 -13.63
N TYR A 368 -3.48 20.45 -13.51
CA TYR A 368 -4.61 20.40 -12.58
C TYR A 368 -4.16 20.68 -11.14
N ILE A 369 -3.10 20.03 -10.64
CA ILE A 369 -2.59 20.24 -9.29
C ILE A 369 -2.07 21.68 -9.10
N LYS A 370 -1.37 22.24 -10.09
CA LYS A 370 -0.87 23.63 -10.04
C LYS A 370 -2.01 24.66 -9.88
N LYS A 371 -3.19 24.38 -10.45
CA LYS A 371 -4.40 25.21 -10.38
C LYS A 371 -5.23 25.02 -9.11
N LEU A 372 -4.84 24.11 -8.21
CA LEU A 372 -5.49 23.96 -6.91
C LEU A 372 -4.99 25.02 -5.94
N GLU A 373 -5.91 25.63 -5.22
CA GLU A 373 -5.65 26.71 -4.28
C GLU A 373 -6.33 26.41 -2.94
N VAL A 374 -5.77 27.00 -1.89
CA VAL A 374 -6.16 26.79 -0.52
C VAL A 374 -6.20 28.10 0.24
N ASN A 375 -7.10 28.15 1.23
CA ASN A 375 -7.20 29.27 2.15
C ASN A 375 -6.15 29.09 3.26
N VAL A 376 -5.24 30.05 3.37
CA VAL A 376 -4.18 30.07 4.39
C VAL A 376 -4.42 31.21 5.36
N THR A 377 -4.58 30.87 6.63
CA THR A 377 -4.67 31.85 7.72
C THR A 377 -3.30 32.47 7.98
N ILE A 378 -3.21 33.80 7.90
CA ILE A 378 -2.03 34.55 8.32
C ILE A 378 -2.28 35.06 9.74
N LYS A 379 -1.46 34.63 10.70
CA LYS A 379 -1.44 35.29 12.00
C LYS A 379 -0.70 36.62 11.86
N PRO A 380 -1.22 37.74 12.37
CA PRO A 380 -0.45 38.99 12.40
C PRO A 380 0.85 38.73 13.17
N ARG A 381 1.98 39.17 12.60
CA ARG A 381 3.24 39.21 13.35
C ARG A 381 3.04 40.23 14.46
N ASN A 382 3.08 39.80 15.72
CA ASN A 382 3.22 40.72 16.85
C ASN A 382 4.65 41.28 16.82
N SER A 383 4.89 42.25 15.94
CA SER A 383 5.99 43.18 16.09
C SER A 383 5.61 44.18 17.18
N ASN A 384 6.33 44.08 18.30
CA ASN A 384 6.34 44.95 19.48
C ASN A 384 5.33 44.61 20.60
N LYS A 385 5.88 44.04 21.68
CA LYS A 385 5.32 44.12 23.04
C LYS A 385 5.30 45.60 23.46
N GLN A 386 4.21 46.30 23.22
CA GLN A 386 3.78 47.35 24.13
C GLN A 386 2.38 47.01 24.61
N LYS A 387 2.20 47.05 25.93
CA LYS A 387 0.95 46.82 26.62
C LYS A 387 -0.01 47.93 26.23
N GLU A 388 -1.03 47.63 25.44
CA GLU A 388 -2.20 48.49 25.33
C GLU A 388 -3.50 47.67 25.41
N ASN A 389 -4.55 48.41 25.74
CA ASN A 389 -5.63 48.00 26.61
C ASN A 389 -6.53 46.88 26.09
N ILE A 390 -7.05 46.13 27.06
CA ILE A 390 -8.15 45.19 26.93
C ILE A 390 -9.40 46.02 26.61
N ASN A 391 -9.85 46.03 25.33
CA ASN A 391 -11.30 45.96 25.02
C ASN A 391 -11.72 45.84 23.55
N ASP A 392 -10.83 45.76 22.56
CA ASP A 392 -11.25 45.47 21.17
C ASP A 392 -10.43 44.32 20.55
N LYS A 393 -10.80 43.07 20.85
CA LYS A 393 -10.22 41.88 20.19
C LYS A 393 -11.15 41.33 19.12
N CYS A 394 -11.43 42.12 18.09
CA CYS A 394 -11.67 41.55 16.77
C CYS A 394 -10.32 41.13 16.19
N ASN A 395 -9.87 39.90 16.50
CA ASN A 395 -8.75 39.29 15.79
C ASN A 395 -9.19 39.10 14.32
N ILE A 396 -8.93 40.07 13.45
CA ILE A 396 -9.15 39.93 12.01
C ILE A 396 -8.20 38.84 11.51
N ILE A 397 -8.74 37.64 11.30
CA ILE A 397 -8.02 36.53 10.69
C ILE A 397 -7.94 36.83 9.20
N ASN A 398 -6.81 37.38 8.74
CA ASN A 398 -6.57 37.56 7.31
C ASN A 398 -6.38 36.17 6.65
N ILE A 399 -7.36 35.77 5.83
CA ILE A 399 -7.31 34.55 5.03
C ILE A 399 -6.80 34.94 3.64
N VAL A 400 -5.68 34.36 3.23
CA VAL A 400 -5.11 34.57 1.90
C VAL A 400 -5.19 33.27 1.11
N ARG A 401 -5.65 33.38 -0.13
CA ARG A 401 -5.68 32.28 -1.08
C ARG A 401 -4.28 32.06 -1.66
N LYS A 402 -3.79 30.81 -1.61
CA LYS A 402 -2.48 30.43 -2.15
C LYS A 402 -2.57 29.13 -2.94
N PRO A 403 -1.79 28.95 -4.02
CA PRO A 403 -1.64 27.67 -4.67
C PRO A 403 -1.18 26.57 -3.71
N VAL A 404 -1.69 25.34 -3.87
CA VAL A 404 -1.30 24.20 -3.03
C VAL A 404 0.21 23.94 -3.07
N ILE A 405 0.85 24.25 -4.19
CA ILE A 405 2.29 24.05 -4.40
C ILE A 405 3.17 25.02 -3.60
N THR A 406 2.67 26.20 -3.22
CA THR A 406 3.41 27.21 -2.46
C THR A 406 2.99 27.29 -0.98
N ALA A 407 1.81 26.74 -0.65
CA ALA A 407 1.29 26.72 0.72
C ALA A 407 2.06 25.73 1.61
N THR A 408 3.02 26.24 2.39
CA THR A 408 3.98 25.45 3.20
C THR A 408 3.36 24.40 4.11
N THR A 409 2.16 24.63 4.64
CA THR A 409 1.49 23.71 5.57
C THR A 409 0.80 22.52 4.90
N VAL A 410 0.72 22.50 3.56
CA VAL A 410 -0.08 21.52 2.79
C VAL A 410 0.65 20.99 1.55
N LYS A 411 1.67 21.71 1.08
CA LYS A 411 2.31 21.46 -0.22
C LYS A 411 2.88 20.06 -0.37
N THR A 412 3.38 19.44 0.69
CA THR A 412 4.14 18.18 0.63
C THR A 412 3.41 17.09 -0.14
N GLY A 413 2.11 16.86 0.15
CA GLY A 413 1.32 15.85 -0.54
C GLY A 413 1.18 16.11 -2.04
N PHE A 414 0.88 17.35 -2.42
CA PHE A 414 0.66 17.77 -3.81
C PHE A 414 1.97 17.82 -4.62
N VAL A 415 2.99 18.45 -4.05
CA VAL A 415 4.34 18.55 -4.65
C VAL A 415 4.98 17.17 -4.78
N GLY A 416 4.81 16.30 -3.78
CA GLY A 416 5.30 14.92 -3.85
C GLY A 416 4.71 14.13 -5.02
N PHE A 417 3.42 14.30 -5.33
CA PHE A 417 2.86 13.70 -6.54
C PHE A 417 3.46 14.26 -7.83
N ILE A 418 3.68 15.57 -7.93
CA ILE A 418 4.30 16.20 -9.11
C ILE A 418 5.73 15.67 -9.32
N ILE A 419 6.52 15.56 -8.23
CA ILE A 419 7.85 14.95 -8.24
C ILE A 419 7.80 13.53 -8.77
N CYS A 420 6.93 12.69 -8.20
CA CYS A 420 6.81 11.28 -8.59
C CYS A 420 6.38 11.11 -10.04
N LEU A 421 5.42 11.90 -10.54
CA LEU A 421 4.96 11.81 -11.93
C LEU A 421 6.08 12.23 -12.90
N THR A 422 6.76 13.34 -12.63
CA THR A 422 7.85 13.86 -13.47
C THR A 422 9.00 12.85 -13.58
N ASN A 423 9.40 12.28 -12.44
CA ASN A 423 10.47 11.29 -12.38
C ASN A 423 10.06 9.94 -12.94
N LEU A 424 8.80 9.50 -12.75
CA LEU A 424 8.32 8.25 -13.33
C LEU A 424 8.41 8.29 -14.86
N TYR A 425 7.96 9.38 -15.49
CA TYR A 425 8.05 9.54 -16.94
C TYR A 425 9.51 9.49 -17.40
N SER A 426 10.38 10.31 -16.80
CA SER A 426 11.81 10.41 -17.14
C SER A 426 12.54 9.07 -16.97
N LEU A 427 12.24 8.35 -15.89
CA LEU A 427 12.79 7.02 -15.63
C LEU A 427 12.33 6.01 -16.69
N CYS A 428 11.04 5.96 -17.00
CA CYS A 428 10.50 5.05 -18.01
C CYS A 428 11.12 5.33 -19.39
N GLU A 429 11.22 6.60 -19.78
CA GLU A 429 11.86 7.01 -21.04
C GLU A 429 13.31 6.53 -21.12
N SER A 430 14.10 6.72 -20.04
CA SER A 430 15.48 6.25 -19.98
C SER A 430 15.60 4.73 -20.12
N PHE A 431 14.69 3.99 -19.47
CA PHE A 431 14.70 2.53 -19.46
C PHE A 431 14.37 1.92 -20.82
N PHE A 432 13.38 2.46 -21.52
CA PHE A 432 13.00 1.97 -22.85
C PHE A 432 14.06 2.36 -23.89
N LYS A 433 14.61 3.58 -23.81
CA LYS A 433 15.70 4.02 -24.68
C LYS A 433 16.96 3.15 -24.55
N GLU A 434 17.33 2.78 -23.32
CA GLU A 434 18.46 1.88 -23.04
C GLU A 434 18.09 0.39 -23.21
N ARG A 435 16.84 0.06 -23.57
CA ARG A 435 16.33 -1.32 -23.68
C ARG A 435 16.58 -2.18 -22.44
N ILE A 436 16.43 -1.59 -21.25
CA ILE A 436 16.63 -2.27 -19.96
C ILE A 436 15.44 -3.17 -19.62
N VAL A 437 14.22 -2.73 -19.97
CA VAL A 437 12.96 -3.45 -19.66
C VAL A 437 11.93 -3.30 -20.77
N ASP A 438 11.03 -4.28 -20.89
CA ASP A 438 9.85 -4.20 -21.76
C ASP A 438 8.68 -3.45 -21.11
N TYR A 439 8.66 -3.37 -19.78
CA TYR A 439 7.64 -2.68 -19.00
C TYR A 439 8.17 -2.27 -17.63
N VAL A 440 7.54 -1.25 -17.02
CA VAL A 440 7.86 -0.75 -15.68
C VAL A 440 6.71 -0.99 -14.71
N LEU A 441 7.02 -1.52 -13.53
CA LEU A 441 6.10 -1.63 -12.41
C LEU A 441 6.46 -0.57 -11.37
N SER A 442 5.69 0.52 -11.33
CA SER A 442 5.93 1.64 -10.42
C SER A 442 5.86 1.25 -8.94
N TYR A 443 5.21 0.14 -8.59
CA TYR A 443 5.23 -0.39 -7.21
C TYR A 443 6.64 -0.66 -6.69
N LYS A 444 7.61 -1.01 -7.56
CA LYS A 444 9.02 -1.22 -7.18
C LYS A 444 9.72 0.05 -6.66
N LEU A 445 9.09 1.21 -6.90
CA LEU A 445 9.52 2.52 -6.44
C LEU A 445 8.83 2.94 -5.13
N SER A 446 8.06 2.05 -4.48
CA SER A 446 7.33 2.33 -3.24
C SER A 446 8.16 2.03 -1.98
N GLN A 447 7.87 2.76 -0.92
CA GLN A 447 8.41 2.53 0.42
C GLN A 447 7.74 1.35 1.14
N ASP A 448 6.63 0.79 0.60
CA ASP A 448 5.98 -0.40 1.14
C ASP A 448 6.98 -1.55 1.38
N HIS A 449 8.04 -1.64 0.56
CA HIS A 449 9.06 -2.67 0.70
C HIS A 449 9.79 -2.64 2.05
N VAL A 450 10.16 -1.46 2.56
CA VAL A 450 10.81 -1.28 3.87
C VAL A 450 9.78 -1.29 5.00
N GLU A 451 8.57 -0.76 4.80
CA GLU A 451 7.51 -0.85 5.82
C GLU A 451 7.12 -2.31 6.11
N MET A 452 7.03 -3.14 5.07
CA MET A 452 6.82 -4.58 5.21
C MET A 452 7.97 -5.23 5.99
N PHE A 453 9.21 -4.81 5.76
CA PHE A 453 10.37 -5.31 6.51
C PHE A 453 10.25 -4.94 8.00
N PHE A 454 9.84 -3.72 8.34
CA PHE A 454 9.55 -3.33 9.71
C PHE A 454 8.41 -4.12 10.34
N ALA A 455 7.35 -4.43 9.59
CA ALA A 455 6.27 -5.29 10.07
C ALA A 455 6.79 -6.71 10.42
N LEU A 456 7.73 -7.25 9.64
CA LEU A 456 8.39 -8.52 9.95
C LEU A 456 9.24 -8.43 11.23
N ILE A 457 9.99 -7.35 11.42
CA ILE A 457 10.77 -7.11 12.66
C ILE A 457 9.85 -7.03 13.87
N ARG A 458 8.72 -6.33 13.79
CA ARG A 458 7.74 -6.25 14.90
C ARG A 458 7.15 -7.62 15.22
N ARG A 459 6.73 -8.37 14.19
CA ARG A 459 6.19 -9.75 14.32
C ARG A 459 7.14 -10.66 15.10
N MET A 460 8.44 -10.54 14.88
CA MET A 460 9.45 -11.37 15.56
C MET A 460 9.49 -11.22 17.08
N ASN A 461 8.97 -10.11 17.61
CA ASN A 461 8.99 -9.82 19.03
C ASN A 461 7.65 -10.17 19.72
N GLY A 462 6.80 -10.95 19.05
CA GLY A 462 5.52 -11.43 19.59
C GLY A 462 4.58 -10.26 19.88
N PHE A 463 4.16 -10.13 21.14
CA PHE A 463 3.30 -9.04 21.59
C PHE A 463 4.02 -7.69 21.75
N SER A 464 5.36 -7.66 21.61
CA SER A 464 6.14 -6.42 21.73
C SER A 464 6.34 -5.73 20.37
N ASN A 465 5.41 -4.86 19.99
CA ASN A 465 5.46 -4.08 18.75
C ASN A 465 6.51 -2.95 18.73
N ASN A 466 7.16 -2.66 19.87
CA ASN A 466 8.20 -1.64 20.01
C ASN A 466 9.51 -2.27 20.53
N PRO A 467 10.37 -2.82 19.65
CA PRO A 467 11.55 -3.58 20.06
C PRO A 467 12.65 -2.70 20.65
N THR A 468 13.48 -3.24 21.54
CA THR A 468 14.76 -2.63 21.92
C THR A 468 15.78 -2.76 20.77
N THR A 469 16.91 -2.06 20.86
CA THR A 469 18.00 -2.21 19.87
C THR A 469 18.45 -3.66 19.71
N VAL A 470 18.64 -4.39 20.81
CA VAL A 470 19.09 -5.79 20.77
C VAL A 470 18.04 -6.71 20.13
N GLN A 471 16.76 -6.45 20.41
CA GLN A 471 15.65 -7.17 19.77
C GLN A 471 15.59 -6.87 18.27
N PHE A 472 15.78 -5.60 17.88
CA PHE A 472 15.86 -5.17 16.48
C PHE A 472 17.01 -5.89 15.76
N GLU A 473 18.24 -5.80 16.29
CA GLU A 473 19.43 -6.44 15.70
C GLU A 473 19.24 -7.96 15.56
N SER A 474 18.71 -8.61 16.59
CA SER A 474 18.40 -10.04 16.57
C SER A 474 17.37 -10.40 15.50
N ALA A 475 16.34 -9.56 15.34
CA ALA A 475 15.30 -9.76 14.33
C ALA A 475 15.83 -9.53 12.90
N TYR A 476 16.53 -8.42 12.69
CA TYR A 476 17.19 -8.06 11.43
C TYR A 476 18.10 -9.20 10.94
N LYS A 477 18.96 -9.68 11.84
CA LYS A 477 19.85 -10.81 11.59
C LYS A 477 19.11 -12.09 11.24
N LYS A 478 18.06 -12.46 11.97
CA LYS A 478 17.29 -13.67 11.67
C LYS A 478 16.55 -13.57 10.33
N LEU A 479 16.03 -12.41 9.97
CA LEU A 479 15.39 -12.18 8.67
C LEU A 479 16.38 -12.38 7.51
N LEU A 480 17.61 -11.90 7.65
CA LEU A 480 18.67 -12.05 6.65
C LEU A 480 19.33 -13.43 6.61
N LEU A 481 19.09 -14.28 7.61
CA LEU A 481 19.63 -15.64 7.67
C LEU A 481 18.61 -16.70 7.26
N ASN A 482 17.35 -16.32 7.04
CA ASN A 482 16.26 -17.22 6.72
C ASN A 482 16.01 -17.28 5.20
N ASN A 483 15.80 -18.50 4.71
CA ASN A 483 15.72 -18.80 3.27
C ASN A 483 14.29 -18.88 2.73
N MET A 484 13.27 -18.56 3.53
CA MET A 484 11.86 -18.71 3.12
C MET A 484 11.10 -17.40 3.24
N ASN A 485 10.25 -17.14 2.23
CA ASN A 485 9.33 -16.02 2.19
C ASN A 485 8.45 -15.98 3.43
N VAL A 486 8.74 -15.05 4.32
CA VAL A 486 7.91 -14.78 5.47
C VAL A 486 6.70 -13.98 5.02
N THR A 487 5.51 -14.54 5.22
CA THR A 487 4.26 -13.82 5.01
C THR A 487 4.13 -12.66 6.01
N VAL A 488 3.84 -11.46 5.52
CA VAL A 488 3.59 -10.29 6.38
C VAL A 488 2.25 -10.47 7.11
N PRO A 489 2.11 -10.06 8.40
CA PRO A 489 0.83 -10.13 9.11
C PRO A 489 -0.30 -9.42 8.36
N THR A 490 -1.51 -9.97 8.42
CA THR A 490 -2.72 -9.33 7.86
C THR A 490 -3.07 -8.01 8.55
N THR A 491 -2.57 -7.80 9.77
CA THR A 491 -2.75 -6.58 10.57
C THR A 491 -1.71 -5.49 10.28
N ALA A 492 -0.72 -5.76 9.43
CA ALA A 492 0.27 -4.76 9.04
C ALA A 492 -0.38 -3.66 8.18
N ASN A 493 0.14 -2.43 8.25
CA ASN A 493 -0.36 -1.33 7.42
C ASN A 493 -0.17 -1.60 5.91
N CYS A 494 0.86 -2.38 5.57
CA CYS A 494 1.23 -2.75 4.22
C CYS A 494 1.19 -4.27 4.06
N THR A 495 0.52 -4.74 3.00
CA THR A 495 0.41 -6.17 2.66
C THR A 495 1.24 -6.44 1.40
N PRO A 496 1.84 -7.63 1.22
CA PRO A 496 2.62 -7.94 0.02
C PRO A 496 1.76 -7.76 -1.23
N GLN A 497 2.21 -6.92 -2.16
CA GLN A 497 1.47 -6.61 -3.37
C GLN A 497 2.07 -7.23 -4.64
N ASP A 498 3.29 -7.78 -4.54
CA ASP A 498 3.97 -8.51 -5.59
C ASP A 498 4.81 -9.66 -5.03
N GLU A 499 5.36 -10.49 -5.91
CA GLU A 499 6.24 -11.61 -5.56
C GLU A 499 7.72 -11.15 -5.44
N THR A 500 8.00 -10.05 -4.74
CA THR A 500 9.39 -9.64 -4.47
C THR A 500 9.94 -10.32 -3.21
N PHE A 501 10.90 -11.21 -3.40
CA PHE A 501 11.51 -12.03 -2.36
C PHE A 501 12.58 -11.25 -1.59
N ILE A 502 12.65 -11.43 -0.27
CA ILE A 502 13.83 -10.97 0.49
C ILE A 502 14.93 -12.00 0.29
N ILE A 503 16.08 -11.58 -0.23
CA ILE A 503 17.23 -12.49 -0.39
C ILE A 503 18.13 -12.47 0.83
N SER A 504 18.70 -13.62 1.14
CA SER A 504 19.75 -13.82 2.14
C SER A 504 21.04 -14.21 1.45
N HIS A 505 22.19 -13.73 1.95
CA HIS A 505 23.52 -14.17 1.49
C HIS A 505 23.75 -15.69 1.62
N ILE A 506 22.87 -16.41 2.33
CA ILE A 506 23.00 -17.85 2.55
C ILE A 506 22.55 -18.67 1.33
N ASN A 507 22.02 -18.03 0.29
CA ASN A 507 21.63 -18.74 -0.93
C ASN A 507 22.82 -19.00 -1.86
N ASP A 508 23.10 -20.29 -2.08
CA ASP A 508 23.58 -20.75 -3.38
C ASP A 508 22.51 -20.40 -4.41
N ALA A 509 22.89 -19.61 -5.42
CA ALA A 509 21.99 -19.09 -6.46
C ALA A 509 21.25 -20.19 -7.25
N SER A 510 21.63 -21.47 -7.11
CA SER A 510 21.06 -22.60 -7.84
C SER A 510 19.63 -22.99 -7.43
N MET A 511 19.21 -22.76 -6.19
CA MET A 511 17.90 -23.24 -5.68
C MET A 511 16.71 -22.32 -5.99
N LEU A 512 16.93 -21.02 -6.15
CA LEU A 512 15.83 -20.06 -6.41
C LEU A 512 15.42 -20.01 -7.89
N LEU A 513 16.31 -20.36 -8.81
CA LEU A 513 16.03 -20.33 -10.25
C LEU A 513 15.23 -21.56 -10.74
N GLN A 514 15.35 -22.72 -10.08
CA GLN A 514 14.64 -23.95 -10.47
C GLN A 514 13.14 -23.90 -10.14
N THR A 515 12.73 -23.21 -9.07
CA THR A 515 11.31 -23.14 -8.67
C THR A 515 10.46 -22.27 -9.60
N ASN A 516 11.07 -21.37 -10.38
CA ASN A 516 10.36 -20.55 -11.36
C ASN A 516 10.07 -21.30 -12.67
N VAL A 517 10.92 -22.26 -13.06
CA VAL A 517 10.67 -23.13 -14.23
C VAL A 517 9.53 -24.11 -13.95
N GLU A 518 9.44 -24.65 -12.73
CA GLU A 518 8.37 -25.59 -12.36
C GLU A 518 7.00 -24.94 -12.16
N LYS A 519 6.95 -23.68 -11.70
CA LYS A 519 5.68 -22.93 -11.57
C LYS A 519 5.13 -22.46 -12.92
N GLN A 520 5.99 -22.12 -13.88
CA GLN A 520 5.54 -21.82 -15.24
C GLN A 520 5.03 -23.07 -15.96
N ASN A 521 5.68 -24.22 -15.78
CA ASN A 521 5.26 -25.49 -16.39
C ASN A 521 3.99 -26.10 -15.77
N LYS A 522 3.66 -25.82 -14.50
CA LYS A 522 2.40 -26.28 -13.88
C LYS A 522 1.16 -25.52 -14.37
N ASN A 523 1.31 -24.27 -14.80
CA ASN A 523 0.20 -23.50 -15.38
C ASN A 523 -0.12 -23.89 -16.83
N THR A 524 0.72 -24.71 -17.48
CA THR A 524 0.52 -25.18 -18.86
C THR A 524 -0.08 -26.60 -18.92
N VAL A 525 -0.08 -27.36 -17.83
CA VAL A 525 -0.52 -28.78 -17.81
C VAL A 525 -1.90 -28.99 -17.14
N GLN A 526 -2.47 -27.96 -16.52
CA GLN A 526 -3.80 -28.06 -15.89
C GLN A 526 -4.99 -27.84 -16.84
N SER A 527 -4.78 -28.02 -18.15
CA SER A 527 -5.83 -28.05 -19.17
C SER A 527 -5.74 -29.31 -20.04
N SER A 528 -5.67 -30.50 -19.45
CA SER A 528 -6.18 -31.72 -20.11
C SER A 528 -6.14 -32.92 -19.17
N LYS A 529 -7.27 -33.64 -19.14
CA LYS A 529 -7.51 -34.97 -18.54
C LYS A 529 -7.72 -35.03 -17.02
N GLU A 530 -8.97 -34.85 -16.60
CA GLU A 530 -9.56 -35.76 -15.61
C GLU A 530 -10.79 -36.44 -16.21
N ASN A 531 -10.61 -37.72 -16.54
CA ASN A 531 -11.64 -38.63 -16.99
C ASN A 531 -12.45 -39.13 -15.78
N GLN A 532 -13.77 -38.98 -15.92
CA GLN A 532 -14.87 -39.77 -15.40
C GLN A 532 -14.51 -40.99 -14.52
N LYS A 533 -14.96 -40.96 -13.26
CA LYS A 533 -15.64 -42.09 -12.62
C LYS A 533 -16.92 -41.61 -11.91
N LYS A 534 -18.03 -41.72 -12.64
CA LYS A 534 -19.40 -41.48 -12.17
C LYS A 534 -19.77 -42.53 -11.12
N LYS A 535 -19.96 -42.13 -9.86
CA LYS A 535 -20.89 -42.84 -8.94
C LYS A 535 -22.26 -42.21 -9.12
N ARG A 536 -23.20 -42.97 -9.68
CA ARG A 536 -24.63 -42.63 -9.79
C ARG A 536 -25.20 -42.43 -8.38
N ILE A 537 -25.49 -41.19 -8.01
CA ILE A 537 -26.43 -40.88 -6.93
C ILE A 537 -27.75 -40.55 -7.64
N ARG A 538 -28.79 -41.36 -7.37
CA ARG A 538 -30.15 -41.13 -7.89
C ARG A 538 -30.66 -39.79 -7.34
N ALA A 539 -31.11 -38.91 -8.23
CA ALA A 539 -31.80 -37.70 -7.85
C ALA A 539 -33.12 -38.04 -7.13
N PRO A 540 -33.47 -37.35 -6.03
CA PRO A 540 -34.80 -37.45 -5.47
C PRO A 540 -35.81 -36.80 -6.44
N ARG A 541 -36.97 -37.44 -6.60
CA ARG A 541 -38.11 -36.91 -7.36
C ARG A 541 -38.56 -35.56 -6.77
N PRO A 542 -39.14 -34.66 -7.59
CA PRO A 542 -39.63 -33.38 -7.10
C PRO A 542 -40.83 -33.61 -6.18
N SER A 543 -40.60 -33.56 -4.87
CA SER A 543 -41.69 -33.35 -3.93
C SER A 543 -42.15 -31.90 -4.08
N LYS A 544 -43.47 -31.73 -4.16
CA LYS A 544 -44.16 -30.44 -4.19
C LYS A 544 -43.47 -29.45 -3.25
N MET A 545 -43.16 -28.28 -3.80
CA MET A 545 -42.52 -27.16 -3.12
C MET A 545 -43.45 -26.67 -2.00
N SER A 546 -43.39 -27.31 -0.84
CA SER A 546 -43.96 -26.77 0.39
C SER A 546 -43.11 -25.56 0.76
N SER A 547 -43.77 -24.42 0.93
CA SER A 547 -43.20 -23.16 1.42
C SER A 547 -42.17 -23.42 2.51
N PHE A 548 -40.88 -23.27 2.19
CA PHE A 548 -39.88 -23.09 3.22
C PHE A 548 -40.29 -21.82 3.97
N PRO A 549 -40.50 -21.86 5.30
CA PRO A 549 -40.79 -20.65 6.04
C PRO A 549 -39.49 -19.84 6.05
N ILE A 550 -39.42 -18.85 5.15
CA ILE A 550 -38.29 -17.91 5.01
C ILE A 550 -37.88 -17.35 6.38
N ASN A 551 -38.84 -17.19 7.30
CA ASN A 551 -38.60 -16.79 8.69
C ASN A 551 -37.61 -17.70 9.44
N GLU A 552 -37.69 -19.02 9.28
CA GLU A 552 -36.86 -19.96 10.04
C GLU A 552 -35.39 -19.96 9.55
N PHE A 553 -35.19 -19.74 8.25
CA PHE A 553 -33.86 -19.56 7.65
C PHE A 553 -33.24 -18.20 8.02
N LEU A 554 -34.04 -17.14 8.11
CA LEU A 554 -33.58 -15.81 8.52
C LEU A 554 -33.26 -15.74 10.02
N HIS A 555 -34.02 -16.43 10.88
CA HIS A 555 -33.74 -16.53 12.31
C HIS A 555 -32.44 -17.30 12.61
N SER A 556 -32.12 -18.33 11.82
CA SER A 556 -30.92 -19.17 12.03
C SER A 556 -29.62 -18.59 11.45
N ASN A 557 -29.71 -17.60 10.55
CA ASN A 557 -28.55 -16.94 9.91
C ASN A 557 -28.46 -15.44 10.23
N TYR A 558 -28.93 -15.03 11.42
CA TYR A 558 -29.07 -13.63 11.81
C TYR A 558 -27.77 -12.80 11.72
N SER A 559 -26.59 -13.41 11.85
CA SER A 559 -25.30 -12.73 11.69
C SER A 559 -25.00 -12.25 10.26
N VAL A 560 -25.73 -12.74 9.26
CA VAL A 560 -25.60 -12.32 7.85
C VAL A 560 -26.29 -10.97 7.59
N LEU A 561 -27.18 -10.54 8.50
CA LEU A 561 -28.02 -9.33 8.40
C LEU A 561 -27.58 -8.19 9.32
N GLU A 562 -26.40 -8.27 9.97
CA GLU A 562 -25.77 -7.12 10.64
C GLU A 562 -25.30 -6.11 9.58
N LEU A 563 -26.26 -5.40 8.99
CA LEU A 563 -26.02 -4.12 8.33
C LEU A 563 -26.27 -3.04 9.38
N ASP A 564 -25.33 -2.09 9.53
CA ASP A 564 -25.37 -0.92 10.43
C ASP A 564 -26.55 0.06 10.16
N TYR A 565 -27.52 -0.37 9.37
CA TYR A 565 -28.57 0.41 8.75
C TYR A 565 -29.91 -0.25 9.11
N SER A 566 -30.48 0.14 10.25
CA SER A 566 -31.87 -0.23 10.55
C SER A 566 -32.48 0.75 11.53
N LYS A 567 -33.24 1.71 11.01
CA LYS A 567 -34.05 2.63 11.83
C LYS A 567 -35.38 3.08 11.18
N LYS A 568 -35.81 2.53 10.03
CA LYS A 568 -37.07 2.95 9.39
C LYS A 568 -38.13 1.84 9.39
N ASP A 569 -39.36 2.24 9.71
CA ASP A 569 -40.52 1.36 9.85
C ASP A 569 -41.32 1.16 8.54
N ALA A 570 -40.93 1.81 7.44
CA ALA A 570 -41.63 1.70 6.16
C ALA A 570 -40.70 1.80 4.94
N TRP A 571 -40.90 0.90 3.97
CA TRP A 571 -40.26 0.94 2.65
C TRP A 571 -40.72 2.17 1.86
N ILE A 572 -39.77 2.99 1.43
CA ILE A 572 -40.01 4.14 0.55
C ILE A 572 -39.26 3.89 -0.75
N ASP A 573 -40.01 3.80 -1.85
CA ASP A 573 -39.40 3.73 -3.19
C ASP A 573 -38.75 5.07 -3.52
N SER A 574 -37.45 5.06 -3.76
CA SER A 574 -36.67 6.22 -4.21
C SER A 574 -35.96 5.88 -5.53
N GLU A 575 -35.79 6.87 -6.41
CA GLU A 575 -35.03 6.67 -7.67
C GLU A 575 -33.59 6.19 -7.39
N TYR A 576 -33.00 6.65 -6.27
CA TYR A 576 -31.71 6.18 -5.79
C TYR A 576 -31.72 4.66 -5.53
N LEU A 577 -32.72 4.18 -4.79
CA LEU A 577 -32.83 2.78 -4.39
C LEU A 577 -33.05 1.88 -5.59
N ASP A 578 -33.93 2.26 -6.51
CA ASP A 578 -34.19 1.52 -7.76
C ASP A 578 -32.91 1.36 -8.60
N GLU A 579 -32.14 2.44 -8.80
CA GLU A 579 -30.88 2.39 -9.55
C GLU A 579 -29.79 1.54 -8.89
N VAL A 580 -29.68 1.60 -7.55
CA VAL A 580 -28.74 0.76 -6.79
C VAL A 580 -29.15 -0.72 -6.85
N ILE A 581 -30.44 -1.02 -6.79
CA ILE A 581 -30.96 -2.38 -6.92
C ILE A 581 -30.69 -2.93 -8.31
N LYS A 582 -30.95 -2.16 -9.37
CA LYS A 582 -30.62 -2.55 -10.76
C LYS A 582 -29.12 -2.82 -10.94
N HIS A 583 -28.27 -2.02 -10.29
CA HIS A 583 -26.83 -2.29 -10.27
C HIS A 583 -26.47 -3.61 -9.58
N THR A 584 -27.12 -3.88 -8.44
CA THR A 584 -26.92 -5.12 -7.67
C THR A 584 -27.44 -6.35 -8.43
N ALA A 585 -28.56 -6.22 -9.13
CA ALA A 585 -29.12 -7.25 -10.01
C ALA A 585 -28.11 -7.65 -11.10
N GLY A 586 -27.35 -6.69 -11.65
CA GLY A 586 -26.24 -6.97 -12.56
C GLY A 586 -25.18 -7.92 -11.96
N ALA A 587 -24.82 -7.74 -10.69
CA ALA A 587 -23.89 -8.62 -9.99
C ALA A 587 -24.48 -10.02 -9.70
N VAL A 588 -25.78 -10.10 -9.44
CA VAL A 588 -26.52 -11.36 -9.32
C VAL A 588 -26.45 -12.14 -10.63
N VAL A 589 -26.75 -11.50 -11.76
CA VAL A 589 -26.63 -12.11 -13.10
C VAL A 589 -25.21 -12.59 -13.37
N HIS A 590 -24.19 -11.78 -13.05
CA HIS A 590 -22.80 -12.18 -13.19
C HIS A 590 -22.46 -13.45 -12.40
N SER A 591 -23.01 -13.58 -11.19
CA SER A 591 -22.79 -14.72 -10.30
C SER A 591 -23.52 -15.98 -10.79
N ILE A 592 -24.75 -15.83 -11.29
CA ILE A 592 -25.56 -16.92 -11.85
C ILE A 592 -24.98 -17.43 -13.17
N ARG A 593 -24.47 -16.53 -14.03
CA ARG A 593 -23.86 -16.88 -15.33
C ARG A 593 -22.79 -17.96 -15.21
N LYS A 594 -22.03 -17.98 -14.10
CA LYS A 594 -20.96 -18.97 -13.87
C LYS A 594 -21.49 -20.38 -13.59
N LYS A 595 -22.78 -20.53 -13.29
CA LYS A 595 -23.42 -21.79 -12.89
C LYS A 595 -24.38 -22.35 -13.96
N ILE A 596 -24.92 -21.50 -14.83
CA ILE A 596 -25.87 -21.90 -15.87
C ILE A 596 -25.13 -22.16 -17.19
N HIS A 597 -25.40 -23.31 -17.79
CA HIS A 597 -24.84 -23.71 -19.09
C HIS A 597 -25.82 -23.60 -20.26
N CYS A 598 -27.12 -23.46 -19.98
CA CYS A 598 -28.15 -23.30 -21.02
C CYS A 598 -28.13 -21.88 -21.59
N THR A 599 -27.88 -21.75 -22.89
CA THR A 599 -27.78 -20.45 -23.58
C THR A 599 -29.10 -19.66 -23.54
N LYS A 600 -30.24 -20.32 -23.78
CA LYS A 600 -31.57 -19.68 -23.69
C LYS A 600 -31.85 -19.09 -22.31
N CYS A 601 -31.49 -19.83 -21.25
CA CYS A 601 -31.64 -19.35 -19.87
C CYS A 601 -30.71 -18.17 -19.58
N LEU A 602 -29.50 -18.16 -20.15
CA LEU A 602 -28.57 -17.04 -20.01
C LEU A 602 -29.10 -15.80 -20.71
N ASP A 603 -29.64 -15.93 -21.92
CA ASP A 603 -30.18 -14.80 -22.69
C ASP A 603 -31.34 -14.11 -21.95
N MET A 604 -32.17 -14.87 -21.22
CA MET A 604 -33.25 -14.34 -20.38
C MET A 604 -32.79 -13.51 -19.18
N LEU A 605 -31.53 -13.67 -18.74
CA LEU A 605 -30.99 -12.91 -17.60
C LEU A 605 -30.47 -11.52 -17.99
N TYR A 606 -30.32 -11.24 -19.29
CA TYR A 606 -29.73 -9.99 -19.78
C TYR A 606 -30.81 -8.98 -20.21
N SER A 607 -30.56 -7.70 -19.91
CA SER A 607 -31.42 -6.61 -20.37
C SER A 607 -31.31 -6.37 -21.87
N LYS A 608 -32.42 -5.96 -22.48
CA LYS A 608 -32.42 -5.30 -23.80
C LYS A 608 -31.81 -3.89 -23.68
N PRO A 609 -31.35 -3.26 -24.79
CA PRO A 609 -30.57 -2.03 -24.73
C PRO A 609 -31.23 -0.83 -24.03
N SER A 610 -32.56 -0.80 -23.89
CA SER A 610 -33.34 0.34 -23.40
C SER A 610 -33.45 0.49 -21.88
N ASN A 611 -33.18 -0.57 -21.10
CA ASN A 611 -33.42 -0.58 -19.63
C ASN A 611 -32.11 -0.75 -18.83
N LYS A 612 -31.10 0.05 -19.16
CA LYS A 612 -29.80 0.01 -18.49
C LYS A 612 -29.77 0.94 -17.29
N SER A 613 -29.38 0.42 -16.13
CA SER A 613 -29.09 1.25 -14.96
C SER A 613 -28.06 2.34 -15.30
N LYS A 614 -28.38 3.59 -14.93
CA LYS A 614 -27.50 4.76 -15.04
C LYS A 614 -26.22 4.52 -14.26
N LEU A 615 -26.34 4.07 -13.00
CA LEU A 615 -25.20 3.77 -12.12
C LEU A 615 -24.29 2.67 -12.69
N THR A 616 -24.89 1.61 -13.26
CA THR A 616 -24.11 0.53 -13.89
C THR A 616 -23.38 1.03 -15.12
N THR A 617 -24.04 1.85 -15.94
CA THR A 617 -23.46 2.45 -17.15
C THR A 617 -22.26 3.32 -16.78
N LEU A 618 -22.41 4.21 -15.79
CA LEU A 618 -21.36 5.10 -15.33
C LEU A 618 -20.12 4.34 -14.82
N LYS A 619 -20.32 3.20 -14.17
CA LYS A 619 -19.23 2.39 -13.59
C LYS A 619 -18.70 1.31 -14.54
N ASN A 620 -19.34 1.10 -15.68
CA ASN A 620 -18.98 0.01 -16.56
C ASN A 620 -17.63 0.25 -17.24
N ARG A 621 -16.66 -0.61 -16.94
CA ARG A 621 -15.34 -0.64 -17.60
C ARG A 621 -15.26 -1.74 -18.67
N GLY A 622 -16.40 -2.07 -19.29
CA GLY A 622 -16.53 -3.15 -20.29
C GLY A 622 -16.75 -4.55 -19.68
N GLY A 623 -17.00 -4.66 -18.38
CA GLY A 623 -17.12 -5.94 -17.68
C GLY A 623 -18.37 -6.10 -16.81
N LEU A 624 -19.18 -5.05 -16.63
CA LEU A 624 -20.42 -5.12 -15.86
C LEU A 624 -21.57 -5.62 -16.74
N THR A 625 -22.44 -6.41 -16.13
CA THR A 625 -23.62 -7.01 -16.77
C THR A 625 -24.87 -6.25 -16.41
N PHE A 626 -25.76 -6.06 -17.39
CA PHE A 626 -27.08 -5.46 -17.19
C PHE A 626 -28.11 -6.58 -17.04
N ALA A 627 -28.87 -6.54 -15.93
CA ALA A 627 -29.88 -7.54 -15.63
C ALA A 627 -31.19 -7.27 -16.36
N SER A 628 -31.88 -8.33 -16.78
CA SER A 628 -33.21 -8.24 -17.40
C SER A 628 -34.25 -7.66 -16.44
N ASP A 629 -35.37 -7.21 -16.98
CA ASP A 629 -36.45 -6.59 -16.21
C ASP A 629 -37.00 -7.55 -15.15
N ASP A 630 -37.10 -8.84 -15.47
CA ASP A 630 -37.52 -9.88 -14.52
C ASP A 630 -36.56 -9.98 -13.33
N VAL A 631 -35.25 -9.96 -13.59
CA VAL A 631 -34.24 -10.03 -12.52
C VAL A 631 -34.24 -8.74 -11.69
N ASN A 632 -34.39 -7.57 -12.32
CA ASN A 632 -34.53 -6.30 -11.61
C ASN A 632 -35.76 -6.32 -10.70
N PHE A 633 -36.91 -6.80 -11.21
CA PHE A 633 -38.14 -6.95 -10.43
C PHE A 633 -37.95 -7.90 -9.24
N ILE A 634 -37.34 -9.07 -9.45
CA ILE A 634 -37.08 -10.02 -8.37
C ILE A 634 -36.16 -9.41 -7.30
N CYS A 635 -35.08 -8.75 -7.70
CA CYS A 635 -34.17 -8.10 -6.77
C CYS A 635 -34.87 -6.98 -5.99
N HIS A 636 -35.69 -6.18 -6.66
CA HIS A 636 -36.45 -5.10 -6.04
C HIS A 636 -37.47 -5.62 -5.02
N TYR A 637 -38.24 -6.65 -5.41
CA TYR A 637 -39.20 -7.27 -4.51
C TYR A 637 -38.50 -7.97 -3.34
N GLY A 638 -37.37 -8.64 -3.59
CA GLY A 638 -36.56 -9.27 -2.56
C GLY A 638 -36.06 -8.28 -1.52
N GLU A 639 -35.50 -7.15 -1.97
CA GLU A 639 -35.01 -6.09 -1.07
C GLU A 639 -36.12 -5.51 -0.20
N LYS A 640 -37.31 -5.28 -0.77
CA LYS A 640 -38.49 -4.84 -0.02
C LYS A 640 -38.87 -5.82 1.10
N ILE A 641 -38.86 -7.12 0.80
CA ILE A 641 -39.14 -8.17 1.79
C ILE A 641 -38.04 -8.23 2.86
N PHE A 642 -36.77 -8.17 2.47
CA PHE A 642 -35.65 -8.22 3.42
C PHE A 642 -35.71 -7.09 4.45
N LYS A 643 -35.94 -5.85 4.01
CA LYS A 643 -36.09 -4.71 4.93
C LYS A 643 -37.30 -4.87 5.85
N THR A 644 -38.45 -5.30 5.31
CA THR A 644 -39.68 -5.52 6.11
C THR A 644 -39.46 -6.57 7.21
N VAL A 645 -38.74 -7.65 6.89
CA VAL A 645 -38.44 -8.71 7.88
C VAL A 645 -37.40 -8.23 8.90
N GLN A 646 -36.40 -7.46 8.47
CA GLN A 646 -35.37 -6.92 9.36
C GLN A 646 -35.99 -6.01 10.44
N THR A 647 -36.89 -5.10 10.07
CA THR A 647 -37.63 -4.24 11.02
C THR A 647 -38.40 -5.10 12.04
N ARG A 648 -39.18 -6.08 11.57
CA ARG A 648 -39.95 -6.97 12.46
C ARG A 648 -39.08 -7.72 13.47
N ILE A 649 -37.89 -8.18 13.08
CA ILE A 649 -37.01 -8.90 14.02
C ILE A 649 -36.44 -7.96 15.08
N ILE A 650 -36.14 -6.70 14.73
CA ILE A 650 -35.64 -5.70 15.67
C ILE A 650 -36.73 -5.30 16.67
N ASP A 651 -37.97 -5.11 16.19
CA ASP A 651 -39.12 -4.82 17.05
C ASP A 651 -39.41 -5.94 18.05
N THR A 652 -39.19 -7.20 17.68
CA THR A 652 -39.36 -8.35 18.61
C THR A 652 -38.26 -8.50 19.66
N LYS A 653 -37.18 -7.72 19.59
CA LYS A 653 -36.06 -7.75 20.55
C LYS A 653 -36.08 -6.62 21.58
N HIS A 654 -36.94 -5.62 21.39
CA HIS A 654 -37.27 -4.60 22.37
C HIS A 654 -38.55 -4.98 23.11
#